data_AF-A0AAN8YA23-F1
#
_entry.id   AF-A0AAN8YA23-F1
#
_cell.length_a   1.000
_cell.length_b   1.000
_cell.length_c   1.000
_cell.angle_alpha   90.00
_cell.angle_beta   90.00
_cell.angle_gamma   90.00
#
_symmetry.space_group_name_H-M   'P 1'
#
loop_
_entity.id
_entity.type
_entity.pdbx_description
1 polymer ?
#
loop_
_entity_poly.entity_id
_entity_poly.type
_entity_poly.pdbx_seq_one_letter_code
_entity_poly.pdbx_strand_id
1 'polypeptide(L)'
;MGGKCGLFQYADGIDKLLMLLGSLGSIGDGLMTPLNMIILSSLIDDFGTADDSFSNKIVDEYALKLLYAAVGVGVSAFIDSHLPSSPVSIRLWPDCSFFLSWRLALVSFPFSLGFVIPGVAFGSLLMKLAMKMKDTYGIAGSIVEQAISSIQTVYSYVGESQTVSRCSRALEECMKLGLRQGFTKGLLIGSMGMVYVAWSFESWAGSLLVANRGESRGRVFISAVSLVLGGLSCIAALPNLSIMIEAASKIFELINRTPEIDSEDTKGRVLAYVRGDIEFKEVTLSYPSIPEVQVLQNICLKVKSGKTVGIVGGSGSGKSTIISLLERLGLVNQEPALFATSIKENILFGNEGAMVVEAAKASNAHEFIVSLPNGYNTHVGQLGFQLSGGQKQRIAIARALIKDPRILLPDEATSALDAESERLVQDAIDQVSQGRTTIFIAHRLTTIRKVDKIIVLQSGIIVETGFHDKLMQINEGGGGVYFNMVKLQQSTSRNTTDSPYHYKEATSYLRGQYDNTSKFPFFARSSWQNSPGNTPFSPAISTSYAPSIQTYSFCDGDYEYSEISNSTHQRPSTWHLFHMNAPEWNRALLGCLGAAIFGALQPAFAFCLGSVVSTYLINDSSKLKSEAKLYSLMFLTIDIISFFANLIQHYNFAVMGERLIRDCGYQQMLTWYDPLLEIECPCSFRFLLVLP
;
A
#
# COMPACT_ATOMS: atom_id res chain seq x y z
N MET A 1 -4.01 5.87 27.15
CA MET A 1 -2.76 5.98 26.37
C MET A 1 -1.56 5.24 26.98
N GLY A 2 -1.43 5.08 28.31
CA GLY A 2 -0.30 4.35 28.93
C GLY A 2 -0.59 2.92 29.43
N GLY A 3 -1.64 2.26 28.94
CA GLY A 3 -1.95 0.87 29.31
C GLY A 3 -1.17 -0.17 28.49
N LYS A 4 -1.32 -1.46 28.81
CA LYS A 4 -0.71 -2.60 28.08
C LYS A 4 -1.12 -2.74 26.59
N CYS A 5 -2.00 -1.87 26.10
CA CYS A 5 -2.38 -1.72 24.70
C CYS A 5 -2.30 -0.25 24.23
N GLY A 6 -1.40 0.53 24.83
CA GLY A 6 -1.20 1.93 24.50
C GLY A 6 -0.29 2.12 23.29
N LEU A 7 -0.57 3.15 22.46
CA LEU A 7 0.27 3.50 21.30
C LEU A 7 1.76 3.66 21.65
N PHE A 8 2.05 4.11 22.88
CA PHE A 8 3.40 4.36 23.38
C PHE A 8 3.96 3.24 24.28
N GLN A 9 3.47 1.99 24.14
CA GLN A 9 3.92 0.88 24.97
C GLN A 9 5.40 0.52 24.78
N TYR A 10 5.95 0.80 23.59
CA TYR A 10 7.35 0.54 23.23
C TYR A 10 8.27 1.75 23.41
N ALA A 11 7.77 2.86 23.98
CA ALA A 11 8.58 4.05 24.22
C ALA A 11 9.46 3.88 25.47
N ASP A 12 10.78 4.01 25.28
CA ASP A 12 11.77 3.93 26.35
C ASP A 12 11.82 5.22 27.18
N GLY A 13 12.66 5.24 28.23
CA GLY A 13 12.79 6.40 29.12
C GLY A 13 13.22 7.68 28.39
N ILE A 14 14.10 7.56 27.40
CA ILE A 14 14.57 8.67 26.55
C ILE A 14 13.41 9.15 25.67
N ASP A 15 12.67 8.25 25.04
CA ASP A 15 11.52 8.61 24.21
C ASP A 15 10.47 9.37 25.00
N LYS A 16 10.19 8.95 26.24
CA LYS A 16 9.26 9.65 27.14
C LYS A 16 9.75 11.07 27.49
N LEU A 17 11.06 11.25 27.69
CA LEU A 17 11.64 12.57 27.96
C LEU A 17 11.58 13.47 26.72
N LEU A 18 11.92 12.95 25.55
CA LEU A 18 11.83 13.68 24.28
C LEU A 18 10.38 14.04 23.97
N MET A 19 9.44 13.11 24.21
CA MET A 19 8.00 13.36 24.13
C MET A 19 7.54 14.50 25.02
N LEU A 20 8.03 14.55 26.26
CA LEU A 20 7.71 15.63 27.20
C LEU A 20 8.26 16.98 26.71
N LEU A 21 9.50 17.01 26.21
CA LEU A 21 10.11 18.23 25.68
C LEU A 21 9.41 18.70 24.40
N GLY A 22 9.06 17.79 23.49
CA GLY A 22 8.27 18.08 22.30
C GLY A 22 6.88 18.61 22.67
N SER A 23 6.21 18.01 23.66
CA SER A 23 4.93 18.51 24.17
C SER A 23 5.03 19.92 24.78
N LEU A 24 6.14 20.25 25.45
CA LEU A 24 6.38 21.63 25.93
C LEU A 24 6.60 22.60 24.76
N GLY A 25 7.31 22.17 23.71
CA GLY A 25 7.46 22.91 22.45
C GLY A 25 6.11 23.21 21.80
N SER A 26 5.24 22.19 21.65
CA SER A 26 3.93 22.34 21.03
C SER A 26 2.95 23.20 21.85
N ILE A 27 3.06 23.19 23.19
CA ILE A 27 2.31 24.12 24.05
C ILE A 27 2.78 25.56 23.81
N GLY A 28 4.10 25.78 23.73
CA GLY A 28 4.67 27.10 23.46
C GLY A 28 4.26 27.64 22.09
N ASP A 29 4.32 26.81 21.05
CA ASP A 29 3.82 27.15 19.71
C ASP A 29 2.30 27.44 19.72
N GLY A 30 1.53 26.61 20.43
CA GLY A 30 0.08 26.78 20.59
C GLY A 30 -0.33 28.09 21.26
N LEU A 31 0.51 28.65 22.13
CA LEU A 31 0.31 29.93 22.81
C LEU A 31 0.64 31.15 21.94
N MET A 32 1.26 30.98 20.77
CA MET A 32 1.56 32.08 19.83
C MET A 32 0.30 32.87 19.48
N THR A 33 -0.70 32.18 18.96
CA THR A 33 -1.91 32.78 18.40
C THR A 33 -2.62 33.65 19.43
N PRO A 34 -2.91 33.17 20.67
CA PRO A 34 -3.58 34.01 21.65
C PRO A 34 -2.75 35.21 22.12
N LEU A 35 -1.43 35.06 22.27
CA LEU A 35 -0.55 36.18 22.61
C LEU A 35 -0.59 37.27 21.53
N ASN A 36 -0.49 36.88 20.26
CA ASN A 36 -0.60 37.81 19.12
C ASN A 36 -1.96 38.50 19.08
N MET A 37 -3.03 37.76 19.38
CA MET A 37 -4.39 38.31 19.43
C MET A 37 -4.54 39.35 20.55
N ILE A 38 -4.02 39.10 21.75
CA ILE A 38 -4.05 40.07 22.85
C ILE A 38 -3.29 41.36 22.46
N ILE A 39 -2.08 41.21 21.91
CA ILE A 39 -1.27 42.35 21.44
C ILE A 39 -2.03 43.15 20.37
N LEU A 40 -2.65 42.47 19.40
CA LEU A 40 -3.43 43.11 18.33
C LEU A 40 -4.69 43.80 18.87
N SER A 41 -5.33 43.24 19.89
CA SER A 41 -6.53 43.85 20.50
C SER A 41 -6.21 45.21 21.13
N SER A 42 -5.09 45.31 21.85
CA SER A 42 -4.64 46.57 22.48
C SER A 42 -4.17 47.57 21.42
N LEU A 43 -3.52 47.10 20.35
CA LEU A 43 -3.16 47.93 19.21
C LEU A 43 -4.41 48.60 18.59
N ILE A 44 -5.47 47.84 18.33
CA ILE A 44 -6.72 48.37 17.75
C ILE A 44 -7.38 49.42 18.66
N ASP A 45 -7.37 49.20 19.98
CA ASP A 45 -7.93 50.14 20.95
C ASP A 45 -7.12 51.46 20.98
N ASP A 46 -5.79 51.40 20.95
CA ASP A 46 -4.93 52.59 20.93
C ASP A 46 -5.04 53.36 19.60
N PHE A 47 -5.17 52.66 18.47
CA PHE A 47 -5.45 53.27 17.17
C PHE A 47 -6.83 53.95 17.10
N GLY A 48 -7.82 53.43 17.82
CA GLY A 48 -9.17 53.99 17.86
C GLY A 48 -9.35 55.18 18.78
N THR A 49 -8.37 55.49 19.61
CA THR A 49 -8.38 56.58 20.60
C THR A 49 -7.37 57.69 20.29
N ALA A 50 -6.42 57.45 19.38
CA ALA A 50 -5.45 58.45 18.97
C ALA A 50 -6.13 59.60 18.18
N ASP A 51 -6.06 60.82 18.71
CA ASP A 51 -6.21 62.04 17.89
C ASP A 51 -5.13 62.04 16.79
N ASP A 52 -5.43 62.65 15.63
CA ASP A 52 -4.75 62.61 14.32
C ASP A 52 -3.20 62.66 14.25
N SER A 53 -2.46 62.80 15.36
CA SER A 53 -1.01 62.62 15.42
C SER A 53 -0.61 61.17 15.69
N PHE A 54 -0.30 60.45 14.61
CA PHE A 54 0.33 59.13 14.64
C PHE A 54 1.63 59.15 15.48
N SER A 55 1.58 58.61 16.70
CA SER A 55 2.75 58.55 17.58
C SER A 55 3.59 57.32 17.26
N ASN A 56 4.75 57.53 16.61
CA ASN A 56 5.73 56.48 16.31
C ASN A 56 6.06 55.61 17.55
N LYS A 57 5.95 56.19 18.75
CA LYS A 57 6.17 55.49 20.02
C LYS A 57 5.22 54.31 20.25
N ILE A 58 3.95 54.43 19.85
CA ILE A 58 2.96 53.34 19.98
C ILE A 58 3.34 52.20 19.03
N VAL A 59 3.69 52.54 17.79
CA VAL A 59 4.11 51.55 16.78
C VAL A 59 5.35 50.79 17.22
N ASP A 60 6.37 51.50 17.74
CA ASP A 60 7.61 50.89 18.22
C ASP A 60 7.38 49.94 19.39
N GLU A 61 6.50 50.31 20.35
CA GLU A 61 6.16 49.46 21.49
C GLU A 61 5.52 48.13 21.05
N TYR A 62 4.55 48.19 20.15
CA TYR A 62 3.85 46.99 19.66
C TYR A 62 4.71 46.16 18.70
N ALA A 63 5.55 46.79 17.88
CA ALA A 63 6.53 46.10 17.06
C ALA A 63 7.52 45.29 17.92
N LEU A 64 7.98 45.85 19.04
CA LEU A 64 8.85 45.15 19.99
C LEU A 64 8.14 43.97 20.67
N LYS A 65 6.87 44.14 21.08
CA LYS A 65 6.06 43.05 21.65
C LYS A 65 5.88 41.88 20.67
N LEU A 66 5.60 42.17 19.39
CA LEU A 66 5.51 41.15 18.33
C LEU A 66 6.85 40.46 18.07
N LEU A 67 7.97 41.20 18.13
CA LEU A 67 9.31 40.62 17.97
C LEU A 67 9.63 39.62 19.08
N TYR A 68 9.35 39.96 20.34
CA TYR A 68 9.55 39.02 21.45
C TYR A 68 8.68 37.76 21.34
N ALA A 69 7.42 37.92 20.92
CA ALA A 69 6.55 36.80 20.63
C ALA A 69 7.12 35.91 19.51
N ALA A 70 7.57 36.50 18.40
CA ALA A 70 8.15 35.77 17.27
C ALA A 70 9.41 34.98 17.66
N VAL A 71 10.30 35.54 18.47
CA VAL A 71 11.50 34.83 18.95
C VAL A 71 11.11 33.65 19.85
N GLY A 72 10.18 33.85 20.78
CA GLY A 72 9.70 32.78 21.66
C GLY A 72 9.08 31.63 20.87
N VAL A 73 8.24 31.95 19.88
CA VAL A 73 7.62 30.94 19.01
C VAL A 73 8.63 30.26 18.12
N GLY A 74 9.60 30.99 17.56
CA GLY A 74 10.66 30.39 16.75
C GLY A 74 11.42 29.31 17.51
N VAL A 75 11.69 29.53 18.80
CA VAL A 75 12.31 28.53 19.68
C VAL A 75 11.36 27.37 19.96
N SER A 76 10.10 27.64 20.31
CA SER A 76 9.10 26.59 20.60
C SER A 76 8.79 25.70 19.39
N ALA A 77 8.63 26.29 18.21
CA ALA A 77 8.40 25.57 16.95
C ALA A 77 9.64 24.78 16.51
N PHE A 78 10.85 25.28 16.78
CA PHE A 78 12.07 24.52 16.54
C PHE A 78 12.12 23.25 17.43
N ILE A 79 11.77 23.40 18.71
CA ILE A 79 11.69 22.27 19.66
C ILE A 79 10.62 21.28 19.20
N ASP A 80 9.40 21.74 18.88
CA ASP A 80 8.29 20.87 18.43
C ASP A 80 8.59 20.16 17.09
N SER A 81 9.25 20.83 16.15
CA SER A 81 9.58 20.22 14.85
C SER A 81 10.66 19.14 14.92
N HIS A 82 11.57 19.20 15.90
CA HIS A 82 12.69 18.27 16.01
C HIS A 82 12.46 17.18 17.06
N LEU A 83 11.51 17.38 17.98
CA LEU A 83 11.19 16.42 19.03
C LEU A 83 9.81 15.80 18.80
N PRO A 84 9.65 14.49 19.01
CA PRO A 84 8.33 13.89 18.97
C PRO A 84 7.46 14.56 20.03
N SER A 85 6.29 15.06 19.68
CA SER A 85 5.34 15.65 20.63
C SER A 85 4.12 14.76 20.78
N SER A 86 3.47 14.81 21.95
CA SER A 86 2.23 14.07 22.14
C SER A 86 1.17 14.55 21.13
N PRO A 87 0.36 13.66 20.54
CA PRO A 87 -0.71 14.05 19.60
C PRO A 87 -1.80 14.93 20.24
N VAL A 88 -1.76 15.09 21.57
CA VAL A 88 -2.63 15.98 22.33
C VAL A 88 -1.89 17.30 22.58
N SER A 89 -1.56 18.04 21.53
CA SER A 89 -1.19 19.44 21.68
C SER A 89 -2.44 20.21 22.11
N ILE A 90 -2.54 20.58 23.38
CA ILE A 90 -3.65 21.38 23.92
C ILE A 90 -3.52 22.78 23.34
N ARG A 91 -4.19 23.03 22.21
CA ARG A 91 -4.36 24.38 21.67
C ARG A 91 -5.43 25.08 22.50
N LEU A 92 -5.01 25.96 23.41
CA LEU A 92 -5.85 26.81 24.28
C LEU A 92 -6.62 27.91 23.51
N TRP A 93 -6.96 27.66 22.24
CA TRP A 93 -7.53 28.64 21.31
C TRP A 93 -8.92 29.15 21.74
N PRO A 94 -9.85 28.31 22.23
CA PRO A 94 -11.16 28.78 22.66
C PRO A 94 -11.09 29.67 23.92
N ASP A 95 -10.14 29.39 24.81
CA ASP A 95 -10.05 30.02 26.13
C ASP A 95 -9.78 31.54 26.03
N CYS A 96 -9.03 31.96 25.02
CA CYS A 96 -8.64 33.36 24.87
C CYS A 96 -9.77 34.27 24.39
N SER A 97 -10.75 33.74 23.66
CA SER A 97 -11.96 34.50 23.30
C SER A 97 -12.81 34.81 24.54
N PHE A 98 -12.93 33.83 25.46
CA PHE A 98 -13.64 34.02 26.72
C PHE A 98 -12.95 35.04 27.65
N PHE A 99 -11.61 35.09 27.64
CA PHE A 99 -10.85 36.09 28.40
C PHE A 99 -11.01 37.52 27.85
N LEU A 100 -11.16 37.70 26.52
CA LEU A 100 -11.30 39.01 25.90
C LEU A 100 -12.73 39.58 26.03
N SER A 101 -13.74 38.82 25.60
CA SER A 101 -15.16 39.14 25.78
C SER A 101 -16.00 37.87 25.96
N TRP A 102 -16.25 37.50 27.22
CA TRP A 102 -17.06 36.33 27.55
C TRP A 102 -18.49 36.39 26.99
N ARG A 103 -19.04 37.60 26.79
CA ARG A 103 -20.41 37.79 26.28
C ARG A 103 -20.50 37.49 24.78
N LEU A 104 -19.57 38.02 23.99
CA LEU A 104 -19.52 37.70 22.56
C LEU A 104 -19.18 36.23 22.35
N ALA A 105 -18.20 35.71 23.12
CA ALA A 105 -17.81 34.31 23.05
C ALA A 105 -19.00 33.35 23.30
N LEU A 106 -19.82 33.58 24.33
CA LEU A 106 -21.02 32.77 24.60
C LEU A 106 -22.05 32.81 23.46
N VAL A 107 -22.25 33.98 22.87
CA VAL A 107 -23.26 34.20 21.82
C VAL A 107 -22.81 33.59 20.49
N SER A 108 -21.50 33.59 20.22
CA SER A 108 -20.92 33.04 18.98
C SER A 108 -20.53 31.55 19.10
N PHE A 109 -20.43 30.99 20.31
CA PHE A 109 -20.06 29.59 20.54
C PHE A 109 -20.93 28.57 19.77
N PRO A 110 -22.26 28.71 19.66
CA PRO A 110 -23.08 27.79 18.87
C PRO A 110 -22.70 27.74 17.39
N PHE A 111 -22.28 28.86 16.79
CA PHE A 111 -21.81 28.91 15.41
C PHE A 111 -20.48 28.15 15.26
N SER A 112 -19.59 28.27 16.25
CA SER A 112 -18.34 27.52 16.29
C SER A 112 -18.55 26.00 16.39
N LEU A 113 -19.54 25.55 17.17
CA LEU A 113 -19.93 24.13 17.24
C LEU A 113 -20.66 23.68 15.98
N GLY A 114 -21.40 24.59 15.34
CA GLY A 114 -22.08 24.33 14.08
C GLY A 114 -21.13 23.75 13.04
N PHE A 115 -19.86 24.19 13.00
CA PHE A 115 -18.87 23.73 12.01
C PHE A 115 -18.59 22.22 12.09
N VAL A 116 -18.72 21.65 13.28
CA VAL A 116 -18.42 20.24 13.53
C VAL A 116 -19.42 19.34 12.82
N ILE A 117 -20.69 19.75 12.71
CA ILE A 117 -21.76 18.89 12.19
C ILE A 117 -21.55 18.58 10.69
N PRO A 118 -21.40 19.56 9.77
CA PRO A 118 -21.10 19.27 8.37
C PRO A 118 -19.73 18.61 8.19
N GLY A 119 -18.73 19.02 8.98
CA GLY A 119 -17.38 18.46 8.95
C GLY A 119 -17.37 16.96 9.24
N VAL A 120 -18.05 16.52 10.29
CA VAL A 120 -18.15 15.10 10.67
C VAL A 120 -19.07 14.33 9.71
N ALA A 121 -20.22 14.90 9.34
CA ALA A 121 -21.19 14.22 8.48
C ALA A 121 -20.62 13.96 7.07
N PHE A 122 -20.16 15.00 6.37
CA PHE A 122 -19.60 14.85 5.04
C PHE A 122 -18.18 14.28 5.07
N GLY A 123 -17.40 14.54 6.12
CA GLY A 123 -16.06 13.94 6.29
C GLY A 123 -16.11 12.42 6.47
N SER A 124 -17.02 11.91 7.30
CA SER A 124 -17.20 10.46 7.47
C SER A 124 -17.75 9.79 6.21
N LEU A 125 -18.64 10.45 5.47
CA LEU A 125 -19.12 9.98 4.17
C LEU A 125 -17.99 9.94 3.13
N LEU A 126 -17.17 10.99 3.08
CA LEU A 126 -16.00 11.09 2.19
C LEU A 126 -15.03 9.93 2.46
N MET A 127 -14.75 9.63 3.73
CA MET A 127 -13.87 8.53 4.14
C MET A 127 -14.43 7.16 3.74
N LYS A 128 -15.74 6.94 3.96
CA LYS A 128 -16.42 5.69 3.52
C LYS A 128 -16.33 5.49 2.01
N LEU A 129 -16.54 6.55 1.24
CA LEU A 129 -16.42 6.51 -0.23
C LEU A 129 -14.97 6.25 -0.66
N ALA A 130 -14.00 6.86 0.00
CA ALA A 130 -12.57 6.65 -0.27
C ALA A 130 -12.14 5.21 -0.02
N MET A 131 -12.54 4.60 1.11
CA MET A 131 -12.24 3.19 1.38
C MET A 131 -12.86 2.26 0.33
N LYS A 132 -14.12 2.49 -0.01
CA LYS A 132 -14.81 1.69 -1.05
C LYS A 132 -14.17 1.85 -2.43
N MET A 133 -13.68 3.05 -2.76
CA MET A 133 -12.93 3.31 -3.99
C MET A 133 -11.62 2.53 -3.99
N LYS A 134 -10.87 2.53 -2.87
CA LYS A 134 -9.63 1.74 -2.72
C LYS A 134 -9.87 0.25 -2.91
N ASP A 135 -10.92 -0.30 -2.29
CA ASP A 135 -11.27 -1.72 -2.44
C ASP A 135 -11.58 -2.06 -3.92
N THR A 136 -12.35 -1.21 -4.59
CA THR A 136 -12.74 -1.40 -6.00
C THR A 136 -11.53 -1.27 -6.94
N TYR A 137 -10.63 -0.33 -6.66
CA TYR A 137 -9.37 -0.19 -7.39
C TYR A 137 -8.44 -1.39 -7.15
N GLY A 138 -8.41 -1.94 -5.94
CA GLY A 138 -7.71 -3.18 -5.62
C GLY A 138 -8.20 -4.37 -6.44
N ILE A 139 -9.51 -4.46 -6.73
CA ILE A 139 -10.05 -5.47 -7.65
C ILE A 139 -9.48 -5.29 -9.06
N ALA A 140 -9.44 -4.07 -9.60
CA ALA A 140 -8.84 -3.79 -10.90
C ALA A 140 -7.34 -4.17 -10.92
N GLY A 141 -6.60 -3.80 -9.88
CA GLY A 141 -5.19 -4.18 -9.70
C GLY A 141 -4.99 -5.70 -9.68
N SER A 142 -5.82 -6.44 -8.95
CA SER A 142 -5.75 -7.91 -8.90
C SER A 142 -6.01 -8.58 -10.26
N ILE A 143 -6.91 -8.02 -11.08
CA ILE A 143 -7.17 -8.52 -12.44
C ILE A 143 -5.92 -8.34 -13.31
N VAL A 144 -5.29 -7.17 -13.24
CA VAL A 144 -4.06 -6.86 -13.98
C VAL A 144 -2.91 -7.75 -13.49
N GLU A 145 -2.75 -7.94 -12.18
CA GLU A 145 -1.71 -8.79 -11.60
C GLU A 145 -1.87 -10.27 -12.01
N GLN A 146 -3.11 -10.78 -12.02
CA GLN A 146 -3.41 -12.12 -12.53
C GLN A 146 -3.11 -12.24 -14.03
N ALA A 147 -3.48 -11.22 -14.81
CA ALA A 147 -3.20 -11.19 -16.25
C ALA A 147 -1.70 -11.15 -16.54
N ILE A 148 -0.92 -10.37 -15.78
CA ILE A 148 0.54 -10.26 -15.92
C ILE A 148 1.23 -11.56 -15.50
N SER A 149 0.86 -12.11 -14.34
CA SER A 149 1.47 -13.36 -13.83
C SER A 149 1.21 -14.57 -14.73
N SER A 150 0.11 -14.54 -15.49
CA SER A 150 -0.29 -15.62 -16.41
C SER A 150 -0.41 -15.15 -17.87
N ILE A 151 0.44 -14.20 -18.29
CA ILE A 151 0.31 -13.55 -19.60
C ILE A 151 0.34 -14.51 -20.78
N GLN A 152 1.14 -15.58 -20.71
CA GLN A 152 1.17 -16.62 -21.75
C GLN A 152 -0.18 -17.31 -21.92
N THR A 153 -0.90 -17.55 -20.82
CA THR A 153 -2.26 -18.11 -20.83
C THR A 153 -3.24 -17.14 -21.47
N VAL A 154 -3.15 -15.84 -21.15
CA VAL A 154 -4.04 -14.84 -21.74
C VAL A 154 -3.87 -14.81 -23.27
N TYR A 155 -2.64 -14.82 -23.77
CA TYR A 155 -2.36 -14.87 -25.21
C TYR A 155 -2.79 -16.20 -25.86
N SER A 156 -2.50 -17.34 -25.22
CA SER A 156 -2.82 -18.66 -25.80
C SER A 156 -4.32 -18.88 -26.00
N TYR A 157 -5.15 -18.24 -25.18
CA TYR A 157 -6.60 -18.33 -25.24
C TYR A 157 -7.27 -17.13 -25.93
N VAL A 158 -6.50 -16.18 -26.49
CA VAL A 158 -7.01 -14.94 -27.12
C VAL A 158 -7.93 -14.18 -26.14
N GLY A 159 -7.48 -14.11 -24.88
CA GLY A 159 -8.23 -13.59 -23.75
C GLY A 159 -8.01 -12.10 -23.47
N GLU A 160 -7.28 -11.38 -24.32
CA GLU A 160 -6.89 -9.97 -24.13
C GLU A 160 -8.13 -9.09 -24.05
N SER A 161 -9.03 -9.22 -25.03
CA SER A 161 -10.28 -8.43 -25.08
C SER A 161 -11.17 -8.65 -23.85
N GLN A 162 -11.26 -9.89 -23.37
CA GLN A 162 -12.02 -10.25 -22.19
C GLN A 162 -11.39 -9.64 -20.92
N THR A 163 -10.06 -9.67 -20.84
CA THR A 163 -9.30 -9.15 -19.69
C THR A 163 -9.39 -7.63 -19.62
N VAL A 164 -9.18 -6.95 -20.75
CA VAL A 164 -9.36 -5.49 -20.90
C VAL A 164 -10.79 -5.08 -20.53
N SER A 165 -11.81 -5.80 -21.01
CA SER A 165 -13.22 -5.52 -20.67
C SER A 165 -13.51 -5.69 -19.18
N ARG A 166 -12.99 -6.74 -18.54
CA ARG A 166 -13.16 -6.97 -17.09
C ARG A 166 -12.52 -5.86 -16.27
N CYS A 167 -11.32 -5.44 -16.62
CA CYS A 167 -10.63 -4.37 -15.92
C CYS A 167 -11.29 -3.00 -16.18
N SER A 168 -11.68 -2.71 -17.43
CA SER A 168 -12.47 -1.53 -17.78
C SER A 168 -13.74 -1.40 -16.94
N ARG A 169 -14.48 -2.50 -16.74
CA ARG A 169 -15.67 -2.53 -15.88
C ARG A 169 -15.35 -2.24 -14.42
N ALA A 170 -14.22 -2.73 -13.89
CA ALA A 170 -13.78 -2.43 -12.53
C ALA A 170 -13.38 -0.95 -12.37
N LEU A 171 -12.67 -0.38 -13.36
CA LEU A 171 -12.31 1.04 -13.40
C LEU A 171 -13.54 1.95 -13.53
N GLU A 172 -14.57 1.55 -14.27
CA GLU A 172 -15.82 2.30 -14.38
C GLU A 172 -16.58 2.39 -13.05
N GLU A 173 -16.60 1.31 -12.26
CA GLU A 173 -17.15 1.35 -10.90
C GLU A 173 -16.31 2.24 -9.96
N CYS A 174 -14.98 2.22 -10.10
CA CYS A 174 -14.09 3.15 -9.40
C CYS A 174 -14.41 4.61 -9.74
N MET A 175 -14.57 4.93 -11.03
CA MET A 175 -14.92 6.27 -11.50
C MET A 175 -16.24 6.75 -10.92
N LYS A 176 -17.30 5.92 -10.88
CA LYS A 176 -18.60 6.29 -10.27
C LYS A 176 -18.48 6.63 -8.78
N LEU A 177 -17.63 5.91 -8.05
CA LEU A 177 -17.34 6.20 -6.65
C LEU A 177 -16.55 7.49 -6.50
N GLY A 178 -15.54 7.72 -7.34
CA GLY A 178 -14.76 8.96 -7.39
C GLY A 178 -15.62 10.20 -7.71
N LEU A 179 -16.61 10.08 -8.59
CA LEU A 179 -17.58 11.16 -8.86
C LEU A 179 -18.42 11.51 -7.62
N ARG A 180 -18.92 10.50 -6.90
CA ARG A 180 -19.65 10.71 -5.64
C ARG A 180 -18.76 11.29 -4.56
N GLN A 181 -17.49 10.88 -4.53
CA GLN A 181 -16.48 11.44 -3.62
C GLN A 181 -16.23 12.92 -3.93
N GLY A 182 -16.07 13.29 -5.21
CA GLY A 182 -15.92 14.66 -5.66
C GLY A 182 -17.11 15.56 -5.31
N PHE A 183 -18.33 15.07 -5.51
CA PHE A 183 -19.55 15.77 -5.08
C PHE A 183 -19.60 15.95 -3.56
N THR A 184 -19.29 14.90 -2.79
CA THR A 184 -19.24 14.94 -1.32
C THR A 184 -18.16 15.92 -0.82
N LYS A 185 -17.01 15.98 -1.51
CA LYS A 185 -15.94 16.96 -1.23
C LYS A 185 -16.40 18.39 -1.49
N GLY A 186 -17.13 18.61 -2.59
CA GLY A 186 -17.74 19.90 -2.90
C GLY A 186 -18.76 20.34 -1.84
N LEU A 187 -19.62 19.42 -1.37
CA LEU A 187 -20.55 19.70 -0.27
C LEU A 187 -19.82 19.97 1.05
N LEU A 188 -18.78 19.20 1.37
CA LEU A 188 -17.97 19.41 2.57
C LEU A 188 -17.33 20.80 2.57
N ILE A 189 -16.59 21.15 1.51
CA ILE A 189 -15.89 22.45 1.42
C ILE A 189 -16.89 23.60 1.27
N GLY A 190 -17.96 23.42 0.50
CA GLY A 190 -19.03 24.41 0.39
C GLY A 190 -19.71 24.68 1.74
N SER A 191 -19.98 23.64 2.53
CA SER A 191 -20.57 23.80 3.88
C SER A 191 -19.67 24.51 4.89
N MET A 192 -18.36 24.60 4.62
CA MET A 192 -17.43 25.42 5.41
C MET A 192 -17.65 26.93 5.20
N GLY A 193 -18.43 27.33 4.19
CA GLY A 193 -18.89 28.71 4.00
C GLY A 193 -19.65 29.28 5.20
N MET A 194 -20.16 28.43 6.09
CA MET A 194 -20.78 28.85 7.36
C MET A 194 -19.87 29.74 8.22
N VAL A 195 -18.55 29.79 7.95
CA VAL A 195 -17.62 30.74 8.55
C VAL A 195 -18.04 32.18 8.27
N TYR A 196 -18.51 32.47 7.05
CA TYR A 196 -19.03 33.78 6.67
C TYR A 196 -20.35 34.09 7.39
N VAL A 197 -21.19 33.09 7.67
CA VAL A 197 -22.39 33.25 8.50
C VAL A 197 -22.01 33.61 9.93
N ALA A 198 -20.99 32.96 10.50
CA ALA A 198 -20.47 33.32 11.82
C ALA A 198 -19.95 34.76 11.85
N TRP A 199 -19.15 35.18 10.85
CA TRP A 199 -18.69 36.56 10.70
C TRP A 199 -19.81 37.58 10.54
N SER A 200 -20.86 37.21 9.79
CA SER A 200 -22.06 38.03 9.62
C SER A 200 -22.75 38.30 10.96
N PHE A 201 -22.92 37.26 11.77
CA PHE A 201 -23.55 37.35 13.07
C PHE A 201 -22.67 38.08 14.10
N GLU A 202 -21.37 37.79 14.14
CA GLU A 202 -20.40 38.43 15.02
C GLU A 202 -20.27 39.92 14.75
N SER A 203 -20.26 40.34 13.48
CA SER A 203 -20.24 41.76 13.11
C SER A 203 -21.46 42.51 13.67
N TRP A 204 -22.65 41.91 13.53
CA TRP A 204 -23.90 42.47 14.04
C TRP A 204 -23.94 42.49 15.59
N ALA A 205 -23.65 41.35 16.23
CA ALA A 205 -23.68 41.21 17.69
C ALA A 205 -22.59 42.07 18.38
N GLY A 206 -21.39 42.12 17.80
CA GLY A 206 -20.28 42.96 18.25
C GLY A 206 -20.62 44.45 18.17
N SER A 207 -21.28 44.90 17.10
CA SER A 207 -21.74 46.30 16.97
C SER A 207 -22.73 46.69 18.07
N LEU A 208 -23.58 45.75 18.50
CA LEU A 208 -24.56 45.97 19.56
C LEU A 208 -23.89 46.09 20.95
N LEU A 209 -22.87 45.27 21.22
CA LEU A 209 -22.10 45.30 22.46
C LEU A 209 -21.28 46.59 22.58
N VAL A 210 -20.61 47.00 21.50
CA VAL A 210 -19.87 48.26 21.47
C VAL A 210 -20.81 49.46 21.66
N ALA A 211 -21.94 49.50 20.94
CA ALA A 211 -22.87 50.63 20.97
C ALA A 211 -23.65 50.81 22.28
N ASN A 212 -24.09 49.71 22.91
CA ASN A 212 -24.99 49.77 24.07
C ASN A 212 -24.28 49.56 25.41
N ARG A 213 -23.13 48.87 25.44
CA ARG A 213 -22.43 48.49 26.68
C ARG A 213 -21.04 49.11 26.83
N GLY A 214 -20.52 49.77 25.79
CA GLY A 214 -19.22 50.44 25.86
C GLY A 214 -18.03 49.48 26.05
N GLU A 215 -18.12 48.25 25.55
CA GLU A 215 -16.98 47.33 25.54
C GLU A 215 -15.88 47.81 24.59
N SER A 216 -14.61 47.49 24.89
CA SER A 216 -13.50 47.95 24.04
C SER A 216 -13.56 47.30 22.66
N ARG A 217 -13.35 48.12 21.64
CA ARG A 217 -13.57 47.79 20.22
C ARG A 217 -12.62 46.69 19.76
N GLY A 218 -11.36 46.79 20.16
CA GLY A 218 -10.31 45.83 19.87
C GLY A 218 -10.54 44.48 20.54
N ARG A 219 -11.00 44.44 21.79
CA ARG A 219 -11.30 43.17 22.48
C ARG A 219 -12.48 42.43 21.86
N VAL A 220 -13.55 43.14 21.49
CA VAL A 220 -14.73 42.55 20.84
C VAL A 220 -14.35 41.99 19.45
N PHE A 221 -13.64 42.76 18.63
CA PHE A 221 -13.21 42.31 17.30
C PHE A 221 -12.28 41.09 17.37
N ILE A 222 -11.27 41.11 18.23
CA ILE A 222 -10.32 40.00 18.34
C ILE A 222 -10.95 38.77 19.01
N SER A 223 -11.91 38.95 19.92
CA SER A 223 -12.70 37.84 20.47
C SER A 223 -13.47 37.09 19.36
N ALA A 224 -14.03 37.80 18.38
CA ALA A 224 -14.64 37.20 17.19
C ALA A 224 -13.60 36.44 16.32
N VAL A 225 -12.49 37.10 15.95
CA VAL A 225 -11.40 36.49 15.16
C VAL A 225 -10.89 35.18 15.80
N SER A 226 -10.60 35.21 17.09
CA SER A 226 -10.04 34.06 17.82
C SER A 226 -11.03 32.88 17.92
N LEU A 227 -12.32 33.15 18.06
CA LEU A 227 -13.34 32.11 18.16
C LEU A 227 -13.53 31.38 16.81
N VAL A 228 -13.60 32.13 15.71
CA VAL A 228 -13.74 31.55 14.36
C VAL A 228 -12.51 30.71 13.99
N LEU A 229 -11.31 31.22 14.25
CA LEU A 229 -10.05 30.50 14.02
C LEU A 229 -9.92 29.26 14.92
N GLY A 230 -10.39 29.34 16.16
CA GLY A 230 -10.47 28.23 17.10
C GLY A 230 -11.40 27.11 16.61
N GLY A 231 -12.60 27.46 16.14
CA GLY A 231 -13.55 26.51 15.57
C GLY A 231 -13.00 25.73 14.37
N LEU A 232 -12.29 26.41 13.46
CA LEU A 232 -11.67 25.77 12.29
C LEU A 232 -10.55 24.78 12.67
N SER A 233 -9.77 25.07 13.70
CA SER A 233 -8.66 24.22 14.15
C SER A 233 -9.13 22.89 14.76
N CYS A 234 -10.29 22.89 15.43
CA CYS A 234 -10.87 21.68 16.02
C CYS A 234 -11.26 20.64 14.96
N ILE A 235 -11.71 21.08 13.78
CA ILE A 235 -12.12 20.20 12.67
C ILE A 235 -10.92 19.42 12.13
N ALA A 236 -9.74 20.06 12.03
CA ALA A 236 -8.53 19.43 11.50
C ALA A 236 -7.93 18.38 12.45
N ALA A 237 -8.14 18.51 13.76
CA ALA A 237 -7.53 17.62 14.75
C ALA A 237 -8.27 16.26 14.93
N LEU A 238 -9.60 16.26 14.76
CA LEU A 238 -10.45 15.09 15.02
C LEU A 238 -10.14 13.83 14.17
N PRO A 239 -10.02 13.93 12.83
CA PRO A 239 -9.85 12.73 12.00
C PRO A 239 -8.49 12.05 12.19
N ASN A 240 -7.41 12.82 12.40
CA ASN A 240 -6.05 12.29 12.52
C ASN A 240 -5.89 11.33 13.71
N LEU A 241 -6.57 11.62 14.83
CA LEU A 241 -6.52 10.76 16.01
C LEU A 241 -7.19 9.40 15.76
N SER A 242 -8.35 9.39 15.10
CA SER A 242 -9.09 8.15 14.83
C SER A 242 -8.35 7.20 13.90
N ILE A 243 -7.69 7.73 12.86
CA ILE A 243 -6.93 6.94 11.88
C ILE A 243 -5.71 6.29 12.55
N MET A 244 -4.98 7.03 13.38
CA MET A 244 -3.82 6.48 14.11
C MET A 244 -4.23 5.36 15.05
N ILE A 245 -5.36 5.52 15.78
CA ILE A 245 -5.86 4.51 16.70
C ILE A 245 -6.27 3.23 15.95
N GLU A 246 -6.95 3.37 14.80
CA GLU A 246 -7.38 2.21 14.00
C GLU A 246 -6.21 1.49 13.31
N ALA A 247 -5.24 2.22 12.76
CA ALA A 247 -4.05 1.61 12.16
C ALA A 247 -3.23 0.86 13.21
N ALA A 248 -3.04 1.49 14.37
CA ALA A 248 -2.33 0.88 15.48
C ALA A 248 -3.03 -0.36 16.02
N SER A 249 -4.37 -0.38 16.11
CA SER A 249 -5.10 -1.55 16.61
C SER A 249 -4.89 -2.79 15.75
N LYS A 250 -4.92 -2.67 14.42
CA LYS A 250 -4.66 -3.78 13.48
C LYS A 250 -3.23 -4.31 13.61
N ILE A 251 -2.24 -3.42 13.75
CA ILE A 251 -0.84 -3.81 13.94
C ILE A 251 -0.65 -4.49 15.30
N PHE A 252 -1.22 -3.93 16.38
CA PHE A 252 -1.14 -4.53 17.70
C PHE A 252 -1.87 -5.87 17.80
N GLU A 253 -2.97 -6.05 17.08
CA GLU A 253 -3.66 -7.33 16.97
C GLU A 253 -2.75 -8.39 16.33
N LEU A 254 -2.02 -8.04 15.27
CA LEU A 254 -1.05 -8.93 14.64
C LEU A 254 0.16 -9.23 15.54
N ILE A 255 0.72 -8.23 16.23
CA ILE A 255 1.90 -8.41 17.11
C ILE A 255 1.55 -9.24 18.34
N ASN A 256 0.40 -8.99 18.95
CA ASN A 256 -0.01 -9.68 20.18
C ASN A 256 -0.64 -11.06 19.91
N ARG A 257 -0.81 -11.47 18.66
CA ARG A 257 -1.30 -12.79 18.29
C ARG A 257 -0.25 -13.84 18.64
N THR A 258 -0.56 -14.69 19.62
CA THR A 258 0.25 -15.88 19.92
C THR A 258 -0.13 -17.03 18.98
N PRO A 259 0.77 -17.51 18.09
CA PRO A 259 0.48 -18.68 17.27
C PRO A 259 0.39 -19.94 18.14
N GLU A 260 -0.49 -20.89 17.77
CA GLU A 260 -0.60 -22.17 18.46
C GLU A 260 0.67 -23.02 18.29
N ILE A 261 1.29 -22.92 17.12
CA ILE A 261 2.59 -23.54 16.84
C ILE A 261 3.62 -22.41 16.73
N ASP A 262 4.28 -22.12 17.84
CA ASP A 262 5.36 -21.14 17.92
C ASP A 262 6.68 -21.77 17.46
N SER A 263 7.33 -21.19 16.44
CA SER A 263 8.63 -21.64 15.95
C SER A 263 9.80 -21.19 16.84
N GLU A 264 9.60 -20.14 17.63
CA GLU A 264 10.63 -19.55 18.50
C GLU A 264 10.59 -20.12 19.92
N ASP A 265 9.57 -20.93 20.27
CA ASP A 265 9.47 -21.55 21.59
C ASP A 265 10.57 -22.59 21.82
N THR A 266 11.52 -22.23 22.69
CA THR A 266 12.65 -23.08 23.07
C THR A 266 12.31 -24.17 24.08
N LYS A 267 11.06 -24.25 24.57
CA LYS A 267 10.62 -25.31 25.50
C LYS A 267 10.61 -26.71 24.89
N GLY A 268 10.67 -26.81 23.56
CA GLY A 268 10.77 -28.08 22.85
C GLY A 268 12.01 -28.90 23.24
N ARG A 269 11.96 -30.22 23.04
CA ARG A 269 13.13 -31.08 23.22
C ARG A 269 14.00 -31.03 21.96
N VAL A 270 15.19 -30.43 22.07
CA VAL A 270 16.22 -30.54 21.03
C VAL A 270 16.87 -31.92 21.15
N LEU A 271 16.68 -32.76 20.14
CA LEU A 271 17.30 -34.08 20.09
C LEU A 271 18.75 -33.95 19.65
N ALA A 272 19.70 -34.38 20.49
CA ALA A 272 21.13 -34.40 20.15
C ALA A 272 21.43 -35.29 18.93
N TYR A 273 20.61 -36.32 18.71
CA TYR A 273 20.72 -37.19 17.55
C TYR A 273 19.35 -37.68 17.11
N VAL A 274 19.05 -37.53 15.81
CA VAL A 274 17.83 -38.03 15.18
C VAL A 274 18.18 -39.28 14.38
N ARG A 275 17.66 -40.44 14.80
CA ARG A 275 17.80 -41.70 14.06
C ARG A 275 17.09 -41.67 12.71
N GLY A 276 15.99 -40.93 12.60
CA GLY A 276 15.17 -40.87 11.38
C GLY A 276 14.11 -41.97 11.29
N ASP A 277 13.71 -42.60 12.39
CA ASP A 277 12.53 -43.45 12.44
C ASP A 277 11.26 -42.58 12.46
N ILE A 278 10.28 -42.88 11.59
CA ILE A 278 9.03 -42.11 11.46
C ILE A 278 7.85 -43.07 11.71
N GLU A 279 6.92 -42.65 12.57
CA GLU A 279 5.73 -43.42 12.92
C GLU A 279 4.50 -42.50 12.97
N PHE A 280 3.52 -42.74 12.10
CA PHE A 280 2.19 -42.16 12.14
C PHE A 280 1.27 -43.09 12.92
N LYS A 281 0.56 -42.57 13.92
CA LYS A 281 -0.38 -43.30 14.76
C LYS A 281 -1.76 -42.67 14.66
N GLU A 282 -2.68 -43.40 14.05
CA GLU A 282 -4.10 -43.05 13.96
C GLU A 282 -4.35 -41.61 13.47
N VAL A 283 -3.58 -41.17 12.49
CA VAL A 283 -3.57 -39.77 12.08
C VAL A 283 -4.80 -39.46 11.24
N THR A 284 -5.57 -38.47 11.70
CA THR A 284 -6.75 -37.92 11.03
C THR A 284 -6.53 -36.43 10.83
N LEU A 285 -6.78 -35.92 9.62
CA LEU A 285 -6.53 -34.51 9.29
C LEU A 285 -7.58 -33.93 8.34
N SER A 286 -8.05 -32.73 8.67
CA SER A 286 -8.80 -31.82 7.80
C SER A 286 -8.08 -30.47 7.76
N TYR A 287 -8.01 -29.82 6.60
CA TYR A 287 -7.41 -28.48 6.50
C TYR A 287 -8.35 -27.41 7.09
N PRO A 288 -7.84 -26.38 7.77
CA PRO A 288 -8.69 -25.32 8.35
C PRO A 288 -9.53 -24.55 7.32
N SER A 289 -9.07 -24.48 6.06
CA SER A 289 -9.80 -23.83 4.96
C SER A 289 -11.05 -24.60 4.53
N ILE A 290 -11.09 -25.91 4.75
CA ILE A 290 -12.20 -26.80 4.39
C ILE A 290 -12.35 -27.87 5.50
N PRO A 291 -12.92 -27.52 6.67
CA PRO A 291 -12.95 -28.41 7.83
C PRO A 291 -13.86 -29.64 7.63
N GLU A 292 -14.86 -29.53 6.75
CA GLU A 292 -15.83 -30.60 6.48
C GLU A 292 -15.23 -31.79 5.70
N VAL A 293 -14.15 -31.56 4.94
CA VAL A 293 -13.53 -32.59 4.11
C VAL A 293 -12.35 -33.19 4.84
N GLN A 294 -12.51 -34.44 5.29
CA GLN A 294 -11.45 -35.20 5.93
C GLN A 294 -10.50 -35.79 4.87
N VAL A 295 -9.27 -35.29 4.82
CA VAL A 295 -8.26 -35.66 3.81
C VAL A 295 -7.50 -36.92 4.21
N LEU A 296 -7.18 -37.08 5.50
CA LEU A 296 -6.54 -38.28 6.05
C LEU A 296 -7.45 -38.96 7.06
N GLN A 297 -7.58 -40.29 6.96
CA GLN A 297 -8.49 -41.10 7.77
C GLN A 297 -7.72 -42.22 8.45
N ASN A 298 -7.47 -42.07 9.75
CA ASN A 298 -6.84 -43.10 10.59
C ASN A 298 -5.56 -43.72 10.00
N ILE A 299 -4.64 -42.87 9.53
CA ILE A 299 -3.40 -43.32 8.89
C ILE A 299 -2.42 -43.87 9.94
N CYS A 300 -2.05 -45.14 9.78
CA CYS A 300 -1.03 -45.82 10.57
C CYS A 300 0.13 -46.25 9.66
N LEU A 301 1.30 -45.64 9.85
CA LEU A 301 2.48 -45.89 9.01
C LEU A 301 3.75 -45.95 9.85
N LYS A 302 4.64 -46.89 9.52
CA LYS A 302 5.99 -46.98 10.11
C LYS A 302 7.07 -47.06 9.04
N VAL A 303 8.03 -46.13 9.13
CA VAL A 303 9.22 -46.01 8.29
C VAL A 303 10.45 -46.14 9.18
N LYS A 304 11.32 -47.10 8.86
CA LYS A 304 12.57 -47.32 9.61
C LYS A 304 13.67 -46.38 9.12
N SER A 305 14.61 -46.07 10.01
CA SER A 305 15.81 -45.29 9.71
C SER A 305 16.57 -45.83 8.50
N GLY A 306 17.00 -44.93 7.61
CA GLY A 306 17.82 -45.25 6.44
C GLY A 306 17.08 -46.04 5.35
N LYS A 307 15.76 -46.20 5.46
CA LYS A 307 14.93 -46.86 4.46
C LYS A 307 14.22 -45.86 3.56
N THR A 308 14.08 -46.26 2.30
CA THR A 308 13.40 -45.50 1.26
C THR A 308 11.96 -46.01 1.11
N VAL A 309 10.99 -45.13 1.24
CA VAL A 309 9.58 -45.47 1.23
C VAL A 309 8.84 -44.65 0.18
N GLY A 310 8.11 -45.34 -0.69
CA GLY A 310 7.35 -44.73 -1.78
C GLY A 310 5.87 -44.64 -1.47
N ILE A 311 5.31 -43.46 -1.64
CA ILE A 311 3.87 -43.22 -1.54
C ILE A 311 3.28 -43.10 -2.95
N VAL A 312 2.28 -43.92 -3.24
CA VAL A 312 1.49 -43.89 -4.48
C VAL A 312 0.01 -43.84 -4.22
N GLY A 313 -0.75 -43.32 -5.17
CA GLY A 313 -2.20 -43.16 -5.05
C GLY A 313 -2.74 -42.26 -6.15
N GLY A 314 -4.07 -42.31 -6.34
CA GLY A 314 -4.75 -41.37 -7.24
C GLY A 314 -4.55 -39.91 -6.84
N SER A 315 -4.89 -38.98 -7.72
CA SER A 315 -4.91 -37.55 -7.36
C SER A 315 -5.91 -37.31 -6.22
N GLY A 316 -5.58 -36.42 -5.29
CA GLY A 316 -6.42 -36.13 -4.13
C GLY A 316 -6.44 -37.20 -3.02
N SER A 317 -5.61 -38.25 -3.08
CA SER A 317 -5.61 -39.31 -2.05
C SER A 317 -4.92 -38.95 -0.73
N GLY A 318 -4.38 -37.74 -0.59
CA GLY A 318 -3.70 -37.25 0.62
C GLY A 318 -2.17 -37.44 0.65
N LYS A 319 -1.53 -37.73 -0.50
CA LYS A 319 -0.06 -37.96 -0.57
C LYS A 319 0.73 -36.75 -0.06
N SER A 320 0.52 -35.57 -0.66
CA SER A 320 1.23 -34.34 -0.26
C SER A 320 0.87 -33.93 1.17
N THR A 321 -0.36 -34.19 1.63
CA THR A 321 -0.76 -33.97 3.03
C THR A 321 0.09 -34.74 4.04
N ILE A 322 0.53 -35.97 3.71
CA ILE A 322 1.45 -36.73 4.55
C ILE A 322 2.83 -36.06 4.60
N ILE A 323 3.30 -35.53 3.46
CA ILE A 323 4.54 -34.74 3.42
C ILE A 323 4.39 -33.45 4.22
N SER A 324 3.25 -32.75 4.13
CA SER A 324 2.97 -31.50 4.86
C SER A 324 3.10 -31.61 6.37
N LEU A 325 2.78 -32.78 6.93
CA LEU A 325 3.01 -33.07 8.35
C LEU A 325 4.50 -33.23 8.72
N LEU A 326 5.40 -33.40 7.75
CA LEU A 326 6.82 -33.66 7.92
C LEU A 326 7.75 -32.56 7.34
N GLU A 327 7.20 -31.50 6.70
CA GLU A 327 7.94 -30.49 5.91
C GLU A 327 9.13 -29.85 6.64
N ARG A 328 9.09 -29.78 7.98
CA ARG A 328 10.15 -29.15 8.80
C ARG A 328 11.50 -29.86 8.71
N LEU A 329 11.55 -31.10 8.20
CA LEU A 329 12.69 -32.01 8.34
C LEU A 329 13.65 -32.01 7.14
N GLY A 330 13.22 -31.66 5.92
CA GLY A 330 14.08 -31.70 4.72
C GLY A 330 13.32 -31.85 3.39
N LEU A 331 12.47 -30.88 3.07
CA LEU A 331 11.56 -30.89 1.92
C LEU A 331 12.23 -30.47 0.60
N VAL A 332 11.92 -31.19 -0.47
CA VAL A 332 12.18 -30.77 -1.86
C VAL A 332 10.85 -30.77 -2.60
N ASN A 333 10.34 -29.58 -2.92
CA ASN A 333 9.06 -29.39 -3.60
C ASN A 333 9.09 -29.83 -5.06
N GLN A 334 7.91 -30.20 -5.57
CA GLN A 334 7.66 -30.48 -6.99
C GLN A 334 8.06 -29.29 -7.87
N GLU A 335 7.58 -28.10 -7.51
CA GLU A 335 8.00 -26.82 -8.10
C GLU A 335 8.83 -26.02 -7.09
N PRO A 336 10.16 -26.04 -7.21
CA PRO A 336 11.04 -25.34 -6.27
C PRO A 336 10.95 -23.83 -6.44
N ALA A 337 10.53 -23.14 -5.37
CA ALA A 337 10.57 -21.68 -5.30
C ALA A 337 11.99 -21.20 -4.96
N LEU A 338 12.50 -20.31 -5.81
CA LEU A 338 13.75 -19.60 -5.59
C LEU A 338 13.44 -18.14 -5.21
N PHE A 339 14.20 -17.62 -4.25
CA PHE A 339 14.12 -16.23 -3.84
C PHE A 339 14.74 -15.35 -4.92
N ALA A 340 14.29 -14.09 -5.02
CA ALA A 340 14.78 -13.09 -5.97
C ALA A 340 16.17 -12.56 -5.58
N THR A 341 17.13 -13.46 -5.39
CA THR A 341 18.50 -13.23 -4.95
C THR A 341 19.47 -14.03 -5.82
N SER A 342 20.76 -14.05 -5.48
CA SER A 342 21.76 -14.84 -6.23
C SER A 342 21.56 -16.36 -6.07
N ILE A 343 22.08 -17.16 -7.00
CA ILE A 343 22.09 -18.64 -6.88
C ILE A 343 22.82 -19.06 -5.59
N LYS A 344 23.92 -18.39 -5.26
CA LYS A 344 24.69 -18.63 -4.03
C LYS A 344 23.84 -18.48 -2.77
N GLU A 345 23.15 -17.34 -2.64
CA GLU A 345 22.30 -17.06 -1.48
C GLU A 345 21.13 -18.04 -1.43
N ASN A 346 20.52 -18.33 -2.58
CA ASN A 346 19.49 -19.36 -2.72
C ASN A 346 19.94 -20.71 -2.15
N ILE A 347 21.20 -21.11 -2.32
CA ILE A 347 21.72 -22.36 -1.77
C ILE A 347 22.05 -22.22 -0.26
N LEU A 348 22.60 -21.07 0.17
CA LEU A 348 22.96 -20.78 1.56
C LEU A 348 21.78 -20.67 2.51
N PHE A 349 20.55 -20.42 2.04
CA PHE A 349 19.35 -20.47 2.88
C PHE A 349 19.19 -21.79 3.65
N GLY A 350 19.83 -22.88 3.21
CA GLY A 350 19.84 -24.14 3.95
C GLY A 350 20.74 -24.13 5.20
N ASN A 351 21.87 -23.42 5.15
CA ASN A 351 22.86 -23.25 6.22
C ASN A 351 23.90 -22.19 5.79
N GLU A 352 23.96 -21.07 6.52
CA GLU A 352 24.78 -19.89 6.16
C GLU A 352 26.31 -20.14 6.21
N GLY A 353 26.77 -21.14 6.98
CA GLY A 353 28.20 -21.44 7.18
C GLY A 353 28.79 -22.48 6.23
N ALA A 354 28.02 -23.01 5.28
CA ALA A 354 28.39 -24.19 4.51
C ALA A 354 29.11 -23.88 3.18
N MET A 355 29.90 -24.84 2.69
CA MET A 355 30.58 -24.76 1.39
C MET A 355 29.61 -25.03 0.23
N VAL A 356 29.13 -23.95 -0.41
CA VAL A 356 28.16 -23.98 -1.52
C VAL A 356 28.59 -24.83 -2.72
N VAL A 357 29.88 -24.80 -3.06
CA VAL A 357 30.40 -25.47 -4.26
C VAL A 357 30.30 -26.99 -4.15
N GLU A 358 30.52 -27.56 -2.96
CA GLU A 358 30.45 -28.99 -2.74
C GLU A 358 29.01 -29.51 -2.88
N ALA A 359 28.05 -28.81 -2.27
CA ALA A 359 26.64 -29.14 -2.41
C ALA A 359 26.14 -29.00 -3.86
N ALA A 360 26.58 -27.98 -4.57
CA ALA A 360 26.26 -27.79 -5.98
C ALA A 360 26.87 -28.88 -6.89
N LYS A 361 28.04 -29.43 -6.54
CA LYS A 361 28.62 -30.58 -7.24
C LYS A 361 27.81 -31.85 -6.96
N ALA A 362 27.47 -32.10 -5.70
CA ALA A 362 26.66 -33.25 -5.29
C ALA A 362 25.23 -33.25 -5.88
N SER A 363 24.70 -32.08 -6.26
CA SER A 363 23.40 -31.98 -6.95
C SER A 363 23.49 -31.86 -8.47
N ASN A 364 24.67 -32.10 -9.07
CA ASN A 364 24.93 -31.90 -10.50
C ASN A 364 24.56 -30.49 -11.02
N ALA A 365 24.62 -29.48 -10.15
CA ALA A 365 24.32 -28.09 -10.49
C ALA A 365 25.55 -27.27 -10.89
N HIS A 366 26.74 -27.67 -10.44
CA HIS A 366 27.97 -26.90 -10.61
C HIS A 366 28.28 -26.55 -12.08
N GLU A 367 28.15 -27.52 -12.99
CA GLU A 367 28.53 -27.35 -14.40
C GLU A 367 27.72 -26.25 -15.09
N PHE A 368 26.39 -26.23 -14.90
CA PHE A 368 25.55 -25.21 -15.51
C PHE A 368 25.64 -23.87 -14.78
N ILE A 369 25.91 -23.87 -13.46
CA ILE A 369 26.07 -22.61 -12.73
C ILE A 369 27.32 -21.89 -13.24
N VAL A 370 28.42 -22.61 -13.46
CA VAL A 370 29.68 -22.02 -13.96
C VAL A 370 29.57 -21.55 -15.41
N SER A 371 28.69 -22.16 -16.22
CA SER A 371 28.45 -21.70 -17.60
C SER A 371 27.63 -20.42 -17.69
N LEU A 372 26.98 -19.98 -16.60
CA LEU A 372 26.27 -18.71 -16.56
C LEU A 372 27.25 -17.52 -16.52
N PRO A 373 26.90 -16.36 -17.10
CA PRO A 373 27.80 -15.21 -17.19
C PRO A 373 28.40 -14.74 -15.87
N ASN A 374 27.64 -14.83 -14.77
CA ASN A 374 28.05 -14.40 -13.43
C ASN A 374 28.25 -15.58 -12.46
N GLY A 375 28.27 -16.82 -12.97
CA GLY A 375 28.46 -18.00 -12.13
C GLY A 375 27.41 -18.10 -11.01
N TYR A 376 27.90 -18.34 -9.79
CA TYR A 376 27.10 -18.37 -8.55
C TYR A 376 26.45 -17.03 -8.17
N ASN A 377 26.93 -15.90 -8.69
CA ASN A 377 26.39 -14.57 -8.43
C ASN A 377 25.26 -14.19 -9.41
N THR A 378 24.86 -15.10 -10.30
CA THR A 378 23.73 -14.88 -11.20
C THR A 378 22.45 -14.70 -10.39
N HIS A 379 21.70 -13.65 -10.68
CA HIS A 379 20.43 -13.35 -10.03
C HIS A 379 19.32 -14.14 -10.72
N VAL A 380 18.50 -14.83 -9.92
CA VAL A 380 17.54 -15.81 -10.44
C VAL A 380 16.21 -15.13 -10.86
N GLY A 381 15.94 -13.93 -10.31
CA GLY A 381 14.69 -13.19 -10.52
C GLY A 381 13.53 -13.74 -9.69
N GLN A 382 12.36 -13.10 -9.75
CA GLN A 382 11.17 -13.52 -9.01
C GLN A 382 10.75 -14.93 -9.42
N LEU A 383 10.68 -15.87 -8.45
CA LEU A 383 10.38 -17.30 -8.66
C LEU A 383 11.31 -18.03 -9.65
N GLY A 384 12.45 -17.44 -9.96
CA GLY A 384 13.47 -18.03 -10.82
C GLY A 384 13.12 -18.19 -12.29
N PHE A 385 12.27 -17.35 -12.86
CA PHE A 385 11.76 -17.49 -14.25
C PHE A 385 12.85 -17.65 -15.33
N GLN A 386 14.09 -17.21 -15.06
CA GLN A 386 15.21 -17.29 -15.99
C GLN A 386 15.88 -18.68 -16.08
N LEU A 387 15.49 -19.63 -15.22
CA LEU A 387 16.08 -20.98 -15.15
C LEU A 387 15.10 -22.05 -15.61
N SER A 388 15.62 -23.11 -16.24
CA SER A 388 14.82 -24.29 -16.59
C SER A 388 14.33 -25.03 -15.34
N GLY A 389 13.23 -25.77 -15.44
CA GLY A 389 12.69 -26.56 -14.32
C GLY A 389 13.75 -27.45 -13.66
N GLY A 390 14.55 -28.15 -14.47
CA GLY A 390 15.64 -29.02 -14.00
C GLY A 390 16.80 -28.27 -13.34
N GLN A 391 17.08 -27.04 -13.78
CA GLN A 391 18.07 -26.19 -13.11
C GLN A 391 17.56 -25.73 -11.74
N LYS A 392 16.31 -25.29 -11.64
CA LYS A 392 15.71 -24.90 -10.35
C LYS A 392 15.70 -26.06 -9.37
N GLN A 393 15.38 -27.26 -9.84
CA GLN A 393 15.34 -28.49 -9.03
C GLN A 393 16.72 -28.86 -8.48
N ARG A 394 17.76 -28.81 -9.30
CA ARG A 394 19.14 -29.07 -8.84
C ARG A 394 19.65 -28.03 -7.84
N ILE A 395 19.21 -26.77 -7.96
CA ILE A 395 19.51 -25.73 -6.95
C ILE A 395 18.77 -26.00 -5.64
N ALA A 396 17.49 -26.39 -5.70
CA ALA A 396 16.72 -26.77 -4.51
C ALA A 396 17.28 -28.02 -3.81
N ILE A 397 17.76 -29.00 -4.58
CA ILE A 397 18.46 -30.18 -4.04
C ILE A 397 19.78 -29.75 -3.37
N ALA A 398 20.56 -28.84 -3.95
CA ALA A 398 21.75 -28.29 -3.30
C ALA A 398 21.41 -27.60 -1.97
N ARG A 399 20.33 -26.79 -1.94
CA ARG A 399 19.82 -26.15 -0.71
C ARG A 399 19.46 -27.18 0.36
N ALA A 400 18.78 -28.26 -0.03
CA ALA A 400 18.42 -29.34 0.88
C ALA A 400 19.66 -30.10 1.37
N LEU A 401 20.66 -30.35 0.51
CA LEU A 401 21.91 -31.01 0.86
C LEU A 401 22.73 -30.26 1.89
N ILE A 402 22.81 -28.93 1.77
CA ILE A 402 23.53 -28.07 2.71
C ILE A 402 22.97 -28.16 4.14
N LYS A 403 21.66 -28.37 4.26
CA LYS A 403 21.00 -28.57 5.56
C LYS A 403 21.34 -29.93 6.20
N ASP A 404 21.89 -30.88 5.42
CA ASP A 404 22.15 -32.27 5.80
C ASP A 404 21.02 -32.94 6.62
N PRO A 405 19.80 -33.03 6.06
CA PRO A 405 18.66 -33.56 6.80
C PRO A 405 18.77 -35.08 7.01
N ARG A 406 18.37 -35.59 8.19
CA ARG A 406 18.27 -37.04 8.44
C ARG A 406 17.06 -37.69 7.77
N ILE A 407 16.05 -36.88 7.47
CA ILE A 407 14.81 -37.27 6.80
C ILE A 407 14.66 -36.40 5.56
N LEU A 408 14.61 -37.03 4.38
CA LEU A 408 14.48 -36.35 3.10
C LEU A 408 13.09 -36.60 2.52
N LEU A 409 12.45 -35.55 2.00
CA LEU A 409 11.09 -35.60 1.44
C LEU A 409 11.07 -35.06 0.00
N PRO A 410 11.39 -35.87 -1.02
CA PRO A 410 11.22 -35.47 -2.43
C PRO A 410 9.75 -35.61 -2.84
N ASP A 411 9.08 -34.48 -3.07
CA ASP A 411 7.70 -34.44 -3.58
C ASP A 411 7.71 -34.32 -5.11
N GLU A 412 7.45 -35.41 -5.82
CA GLU A 412 7.35 -35.47 -7.29
C GLU A 412 8.46 -34.72 -8.05
N ALA A 413 9.70 -34.75 -7.53
CA ALA A 413 10.80 -33.92 -8.02
C ALA A 413 11.32 -34.24 -9.45
N THR A 414 10.63 -35.10 -10.20
CA THR A 414 10.97 -35.49 -11.58
C THR A 414 9.76 -35.46 -12.53
N SER A 415 8.59 -34.98 -12.08
CA SER A 415 7.35 -35.06 -12.87
C SER A 415 7.28 -34.05 -14.02
N ALA A 416 8.03 -32.95 -13.97
CA ALA A 416 7.99 -31.84 -14.94
C ALA A 416 9.33 -31.56 -15.65
N LEU A 417 10.14 -32.61 -15.91
CA LEU A 417 11.48 -32.49 -16.50
C LEU A 417 11.60 -33.18 -17.86
N ASP A 418 12.48 -32.65 -18.72
CA ASP A 418 12.98 -33.34 -19.91
C ASP A 418 13.83 -34.57 -19.54
N ALA A 419 13.98 -35.52 -20.45
CA ALA A 419 14.59 -36.81 -20.15
C ALA A 419 16.06 -36.73 -19.69
N GLU A 420 16.82 -35.72 -20.16
CA GLU A 420 18.21 -35.50 -19.74
C GLU A 420 18.27 -34.88 -18.35
N SER A 421 17.54 -33.79 -18.12
CA SER A 421 17.44 -33.16 -16.80
C SER A 421 16.88 -34.11 -15.74
N GLU A 422 15.89 -34.93 -16.10
CA GLU A 422 15.30 -35.93 -15.23
C GLU A 422 16.35 -36.92 -14.73
N ARG A 423 17.20 -37.43 -15.62
CA ARG A 423 18.27 -38.35 -15.25
C ARG A 423 19.24 -37.71 -14.26
N LEU A 424 19.67 -36.48 -14.54
CA LEU A 424 20.61 -35.74 -13.67
C LEU A 424 20.01 -35.44 -12.28
N VAL A 425 18.72 -35.09 -12.23
CA VAL A 425 18.00 -34.83 -10.97
C VAL A 425 17.76 -36.13 -10.20
N GLN A 426 17.40 -37.22 -10.87
CA GLN A 426 17.23 -38.53 -10.24
C GLN A 426 18.56 -39.06 -9.69
N ASP A 427 19.66 -38.92 -10.44
CA ASP A 427 20.99 -39.31 -9.98
C ASP A 427 21.39 -38.51 -8.72
N ALA A 428 21.09 -37.21 -8.68
CA ALA A 428 21.29 -36.39 -7.50
C ALA A 428 20.43 -36.87 -6.32
N ILE A 429 19.13 -37.11 -6.51
CA ILE A 429 18.23 -37.62 -5.45
C ILE A 429 18.68 -38.99 -4.93
N ASP A 430 19.12 -39.89 -5.81
CA ASP A 430 19.61 -41.22 -5.45
C ASP A 430 20.88 -41.10 -4.58
N GLN A 431 21.81 -40.21 -4.93
CA GLN A 431 22.99 -39.91 -4.10
C GLN A 431 22.60 -39.30 -2.75
N VAL A 432 21.69 -38.32 -2.75
CA VAL A 432 21.21 -37.65 -1.53
C VAL A 432 20.47 -38.64 -0.62
N SER A 433 19.79 -39.63 -1.17
CA SER A 433 19.00 -40.59 -0.38
C SER A 433 19.85 -41.62 0.37
N GLN A 434 21.12 -41.81 -0.01
CA GLN A 434 21.99 -42.79 0.64
C GLN A 434 22.23 -42.43 2.11
N GLY A 435 21.93 -43.37 3.01
CA GLY A 435 22.11 -43.18 4.45
C GLY A 435 21.10 -42.26 5.13
N ARG A 436 20.06 -41.81 4.41
CA ARG A 436 18.97 -40.98 4.94
C ARG A 436 17.64 -41.75 4.91
N THR A 437 16.73 -41.42 5.81
CA THR A 437 15.34 -41.90 5.68
C THR A 437 14.66 -41.07 4.61
N THR A 438 14.24 -41.69 3.51
CA THR A 438 13.62 -40.96 2.40
C THR A 438 12.18 -41.39 2.23
N ILE A 439 11.25 -40.44 2.27
CA ILE A 439 9.85 -40.65 1.86
C ILE A 439 9.65 -39.83 0.59
N PHE A 440 9.45 -40.50 -0.54
CA PHE A 440 9.20 -39.82 -1.81
C PHE A 440 7.78 -40.12 -2.29
N ILE A 441 7.15 -39.12 -2.88
CA ILE A 441 5.90 -39.29 -3.64
C ILE A 441 6.29 -39.61 -5.07
N ALA A 442 5.91 -40.80 -5.53
CA ALA A 442 6.26 -41.26 -6.86
C ALA A 442 5.08 -41.11 -7.82
N HIS A 443 5.31 -40.36 -8.90
CA HIS A 443 4.44 -40.36 -10.07
C HIS A 443 4.97 -41.31 -11.17
N ARG A 444 6.26 -41.67 -11.14
CA ARG A 444 6.93 -42.54 -12.15
C ARG A 444 7.24 -43.93 -11.60
N LEU A 445 6.99 -44.95 -12.41
CA LEU A 445 7.24 -46.36 -12.06
C LEU A 445 8.74 -46.67 -11.84
N THR A 446 9.62 -45.98 -12.57
CA THR A 446 11.08 -46.14 -12.48
C THR A 446 11.60 -45.80 -11.10
N THR A 447 11.14 -44.68 -10.53
CA THR A 447 11.51 -44.22 -9.19
C THR A 447 10.92 -45.15 -8.13
N ILE A 448 9.67 -45.61 -8.29
CA ILE A 448 9.05 -46.44 -7.25
C ILE A 448 9.56 -47.87 -7.17
N ARG A 449 10.16 -48.40 -8.25
CA ARG A 449 10.68 -49.77 -8.27
C ARG A 449 11.94 -49.93 -7.39
N LYS A 450 12.70 -48.84 -7.19
CA LYS A 450 14.00 -48.86 -6.48
C LYS A 450 13.88 -48.90 -4.94
N VAL A 451 12.68 -48.99 -4.40
CA VAL A 451 12.38 -48.48 -3.06
C VAL A 451 12.15 -49.62 -2.10
N ASP A 452 12.55 -49.47 -0.85
CA ASP A 452 12.46 -50.57 0.11
C ASP A 452 11.02 -50.95 0.42
N LYS A 453 10.08 -50.00 0.39
CA LYS A 453 8.67 -50.26 0.73
C LYS A 453 7.74 -49.29 0.01
N ILE A 454 6.67 -49.83 -0.56
CA ILE A 454 5.64 -49.07 -1.26
C ILE A 454 4.37 -49.04 -0.41
N ILE A 455 3.74 -47.88 -0.34
CA ILE A 455 2.47 -47.63 0.35
C ILE A 455 1.49 -47.08 -0.67
N VAL A 456 0.34 -47.72 -0.76
CA VAL A 456 -0.73 -47.31 -1.67
C VAL A 456 -1.83 -46.62 -0.87
N LEU A 457 -2.05 -45.34 -1.17
CA LEU A 457 -3.09 -44.49 -0.61
C LEU A 457 -4.26 -44.34 -1.57
N GLN A 458 -5.46 -44.53 -1.04
CA GLN A 458 -6.72 -44.30 -1.75
C GLN A 458 -7.66 -43.57 -0.80
N SER A 459 -8.20 -42.42 -1.22
CA SER A 459 -9.19 -41.66 -0.45
C SER A 459 -8.82 -41.43 1.03
N GLY A 460 -7.54 -41.13 1.32
CA GLY A 460 -7.09 -40.85 2.68
C GLY A 460 -6.85 -42.06 3.58
N ILE A 461 -6.93 -43.30 3.06
CA ILE A 461 -6.59 -44.54 3.77
C ILE A 461 -5.44 -45.30 3.08
N ILE A 462 -4.68 -46.08 3.85
CA ILE A 462 -3.67 -47.01 3.32
C ILE A 462 -4.35 -48.33 2.96
N VAL A 463 -4.32 -48.70 1.68
CA VAL A 463 -4.99 -49.91 1.15
C VAL A 463 -4.01 -51.08 1.02
N GLU A 464 -2.80 -50.81 0.52
CA GLU A 464 -1.79 -51.84 0.28
C GLU A 464 -0.42 -51.37 0.77
N THR A 465 0.42 -52.32 1.19
CA THR A 465 1.78 -52.03 1.63
C THR A 465 2.69 -53.23 1.39
N GLY A 466 3.84 -53.04 0.75
CA GLY A 466 4.76 -54.13 0.46
C GLY A 466 5.92 -53.73 -0.46
N PHE A 467 6.70 -54.73 -0.87
CA PHE A 467 7.72 -54.60 -1.92
C PHE A 467 7.06 -54.69 -3.29
N HIS A 468 7.70 -54.13 -4.32
CA HIS A 468 7.20 -54.15 -5.69
C HIS A 468 6.72 -55.55 -6.14
N ASP A 469 7.58 -56.56 -6.02
CA ASP A 469 7.26 -57.93 -6.49
C ASP A 469 6.08 -58.54 -5.71
N LYS A 470 6.00 -58.26 -4.40
CA LYS A 470 4.89 -58.73 -3.55
C LYS A 470 3.57 -58.08 -3.97
N LEU A 471 3.56 -56.77 -4.21
CA LEU A 471 2.36 -56.04 -4.61
C LEU A 471 1.88 -56.44 -6.02
N MET A 472 2.81 -56.83 -6.91
CA MET A 472 2.47 -57.32 -8.25
C MET A 472 1.83 -58.72 -8.24
N GLN A 473 2.05 -59.52 -7.19
CA GLN A 473 1.53 -60.88 -7.04
C GLN A 473 0.28 -60.98 -6.15
N ILE A 474 -0.24 -59.86 -5.66
CA ILE A 474 -1.47 -59.83 -4.84
C ILE A 474 -2.64 -60.46 -5.61
N ASN A 475 -3.42 -61.28 -4.91
CA ASN A 475 -4.60 -62.01 -5.40
C ASN A 475 -4.32 -63.02 -6.53
N GLU A 476 -3.21 -63.77 -6.45
CA GLU A 476 -2.88 -64.86 -7.41
C GLU A 476 -2.91 -64.42 -8.89
N GLY A 477 -2.59 -63.15 -9.17
CA GLY A 477 -2.64 -62.57 -10.52
C GLY A 477 -3.94 -61.83 -10.87
N GLY A 478 -4.91 -61.78 -9.95
CA GLY A 478 -6.17 -61.02 -10.08
C GLY A 478 -6.04 -59.50 -9.94
N GLY A 479 -4.90 -59.00 -9.45
CA GLY A 479 -4.51 -57.59 -9.48
C GLY A 479 -5.02 -56.73 -8.32
N GLY A 480 -4.10 -56.18 -7.53
CA GLY A 480 -4.36 -55.13 -6.52
C GLY A 480 -4.42 -53.71 -7.10
N VAL A 481 -4.67 -52.71 -6.24
CA VAL A 481 -4.70 -51.28 -6.61
C VAL A 481 -3.36 -50.84 -7.20
N TYR A 482 -2.24 -51.27 -6.60
CA TYR A 482 -0.91 -51.01 -7.15
C TYR A 482 -0.73 -51.65 -8.54
N PHE A 483 -1.04 -52.94 -8.68
CA PHE A 483 -0.91 -53.68 -9.93
C PHE A 483 -1.67 -52.98 -11.08
N ASN A 484 -2.90 -52.55 -10.81
CA ASN A 484 -3.72 -51.82 -11.77
C ASN A 484 -3.06 -50.49 -12.18
N MET A 485 -2.51 -49.74 -11.22
CA MET A 485 -1.79 -48.49 -11.50
C MET A 485 -0.55 -48.71 -12.37
N VAL A 486 0.23 -49.76 -12.08
CA VAL A 486 1.42 -50.14 -12.87
C VAL A 486 1.03 -50.54 -14.30
N LYS A 487 0.00 -51.38 -14.44
CA LYS A 487 -0.49 -51.84 -15.74
C LYS A 487 -0.96 -50.66 -16.61
N LEU A 488 -1.69 -49.72 -16.01
CA LEU A 488 -2.12 -48.50 -16.68
C LEU A 488 -0.93 -47.67 -17.15
N GLN A 489 0.06 -47.38 -16.28
CA GLN A 489 1.25 -46.61 -16.66
C GLN A 489 2.10 -47.28 -17.76
N GLN A 490 2.25 -48.60 -17.73
CA GLN A 490 2.96 -49.35 -18.78
C GLN A 490 2.22 -49.31 -20.12
N SER A 491 0.89 -49.34 -20.11
CA SER A 491 0.10 -49.21 -21.34
C SER A 491 0.27 -47.82 -21.99
N THR A 492 0.35 -46.76 -21.19
CA THR A 492 0.59 -45.40 -21.69
C THR A 492 2.02 -45.23 -22.25
N SER A 493 3.00 -45.88 -21.64
CA SER A 493 4.41 -45.80 -22.07
C SER A 493 4.70 -46.60 -23.35
N ARG A 494 3.94 -47.67 -23.64
CA ARG A 494 4.07 -48.45 -24.89
C ARG A 494 3.39 -47.78 -26.09
N ASN A 495 2.26 -47.11 -25.87
CA ASN A 495 1.54 -46.40 -26.93
C ASN A 495 2.30 -45.18 -27.47
N THR A 496 3.23 -44.61 -26.71
CA THR A 496 4.07 -43.47 -27.13
C THR A 496 5.28 -43.89 -27.97
N THR A 497 5.72 -45.15 -27.88
CA THR A 497 6.85 -45.67 -28.67
C THR A 497 6.46 -46.27 -30.03
N ASP A 498 5.18 -46.56 -30.27
CA ASP A 498 4.72 -47.31 -31.47
C ASP A 498 3.97 -46.46 -32.52
N SER A 499 4.11 -45.12 -32.53
CA SER A 499 3.61 -44.30 -33.63
C SER A 499 4.71 -44.00 -34.67
N PRO A 500 4.63 -44.54 -35.90
CA PRO A 500 5.56 -44.16 -36.97
C PRO A 500 5.13 -42.80 -37.53
N TYR A 501 5.64 -41.72 -36.95
CA TYR A 501 5.41 -40.38 -37.48
C TYR A 501 6.29 -40.13 -38.71
N HIS A 502 5.60 -40.00 -39.83
CA HIS A 502 6.11 -39.59 -41.12
C HIS A 502 6.62 -38.14 -41.02
N TYR A 503 7.94 -37.94 -40.95
CA TYR A 503 8.54 -36.63 -41.20
C TYR A 503 8.49 -36.34 -42.71
N LYS A 504 7.81 -35.26 -43.10
CA LYS A 504 8.09 -34.58 -44.38
C LYS A 504 9.15 -33.53 -44.11
N GLU A 505 10.27 -33.67 -44.81
CA GLU A 505 11.31 -32.66 -44.92
C GLU A 505 10.74 -31.35 -45.49
N ALA A 506 11.08 -30.24 -44.84
CA ALA A 506 11.16 -28.94 -45.49
C ALA A 506 12.53 -28.34 -45.13
N THR A 507 13.35 -28.23 -46.17
CA THR A 507 14.74 -27.82 -46.18
C THR A 507 14.92 -26.31 -45.97
N SER A 508 15.79 -25.98 -45.02
CA SER A 508 16.86 -24.97 -45.06
C SER A 508 16.77 -23.76 -46.02
N TYR A 509 16.52 -22.57 -45.45
CA TYR A 509 17.09 -21.24 -45.78
C TYR A 509 16.89 -20.40 -44.49
N LEU A 510 17.82 -19.71 -43.82
CA LEU A 510 19.13 -19.11 -44.10
C LEU A 510 19.93 -19.06 -42.78
N ARG A 511 21.24 -19.27 -42.90
CA ARG A 511 22.26 -18.99 -41.89
C ARG A 511 22.73 -17.54 -42.11
N GLY A 512 22.70 -16.71 -41.08
CA GLY A 512 23.19 -15.32 -41.16
C GLY A 512 23.55 -14.75 -39.79
N GLN A 513 24.86 -14.78 -39.51
CA GLN A 513 25.65 -13.87 -38.66
C GLN A 513 25.15 -13.45 -37.27
N TYR A 514 25.81 -14.03 -36.27
CA TYR A 514 26.09 -13.38 -34.99
C TYR A 514 27.10 -12.26 -35.21
N ASP A 515 26.74 -11.04 -34.81
CA ASP A 515 27.70 -10.04 -34.36
C ASP A 515 27.14 -9.31 -33.13
N ASN A 516 27.75 -9.65 -32.01
CA ASN A 516 28.20 -8.77 -30.94
C ASN A 516 27.37 -7.56 -30.50
N THR A 517 26.85 -7.70 -29.27
CA THR A 517 26.99 -6.76 -28.15
C THR A 517 26.50 -5.32 -28.36
N SER A 518 25.37 -5.00 -27.73
CA SER A 518 25.15 -3.67 -27.16
C SER A 518 24.92 -3.79 -25.65
N LYS A 519 25.97 -3.40 -24.93
CA LYS A 519 26.11 -3.27 -23.49
C LYS A 519 24.97 -2.41 -22.90
N PHE A 520 24.33 -2.91 -21.85
CA PHE A 520 23.54 -2.10 -20.94
C PHE A 520 24.47 -1.19 -20.14
N PRO A 521 24.31 0.15 -20.16
CA PRO A 521 25.07 1.02 -19.28
C PRO A 521 24.35 1.17 -17.94
N PHE A 522 24.96 0.57 -16.92
CA PHE A 522 24.92 0.99 -15.52
C PHE A 522 25.66 2.32 -15.37
N PHE A 523 25.09 3.33 -14.70
CA PHE A 523 25.82 4.41 -13.99
C PHE A 523 24.88 5.00 -12.90
N ALA A 524 25.11 4.77 -11.61
CA ALA A 524 26.09 5.47 -10.76
C ALA A 524 25.93 7.00 -10.82
N ARG A 525 25.20 7.56 -9.85
CA ARG A 525 25.21 9.00 -9.55
C ARG A 525 26.18 9.29 -8.41
N SER A 526 27.23 10.03 -8.75
CA SER A 526 28.03 10.80 -7.80
C SER A 526 27.19 11.98 -7.27
N SER A 527 26.86 11.91 -5.99
CA SER A 527 27.34 12.82 -4.94
C SER A 527 27.31 14.35 -5.16
N TRP A 528 26.77 15.04 -4.13
CA TRP A 528 26.90 16.47 -3.77
C TRP A 528 25.99 17.45 -4.54
N GLN A 529 25.46 18.53 -3.96
CA GLN A 529 25.11 18.99 -2.60
C GLN A 529 24.63 20.45 -2.81
N ASN A 530 23.78 20.92 -1.90
CA ASN A 530 23.57 22.33 -1.51
C ASN A 530 22.97 23.36 -2.50
N SER A 531 21.71 23.73 -2.19
CA SER A 531 21.24 25.08 -1.78
C SER A 531 21.36 26.28 -2.75
N PRO A 532 20.74 27.47 -2.50
CA PRO A 532 19.89 27.90 -1.38
C PRO A 532 18.58 28.62 -1.81
N GLY A 533 17.68 28.95 -0.86
CA GLY A 533 16.65 29.95 -1.14
C GLY A 533 15.52 30.12 -0.13
N ASN A 534 15.85 30.14 1.16
CA ASN A 534 15.13 30.98 2.11
C ASN A 534 14.99 32.38 1.51
N THR A 535 13.79 32.95 1.46
CA THR A 535 13.63 34.39 1.66
C THR A 535 12.97 34.62 3.01
N PRO A 536 13.70 35.22 3.98
CA PRO A 536 13.13 35.73 5.21
C PRO A 536 12.46 37.10 4.92
N PHE A 537 11.48 37.48 5.73
CA PHE A 537 10.72 38.75 5.71
C PHE A 537 9.58 38.89 4.69
N SER A 538 8.36 38.63 5.17
CA SER A 538 7.15 39.45 4.93
C SER A 538 6.05 39.04 5.92
N PRO A 539 5.69 39.85 6.94
CA PRO A 539 4.47 39.66 7.70
C PRO A 539 3.34 40.35 6.92
N ALA A 540 2.80 39.66 5.91
CA ALA A 540 1.53 40.04 5.33
C ALA A 540 0.51 39.01 5.81
N ILE A 541 -0.50 39.48 6.54
CA ILE A 541 -1.65 38.69 7.00
C ILE A 541 -2.46 38.31 5.75
N SER A 542 -2.02 37.24 5.07
CA SER A 542 -2.78 36.62 3.99
C SER A 542 -3.76 35.64 4.62
N THR A 543 -5.00 36.09 4.84
CA THR A 543 -6.15 35.23 5.17
C THR A 543 -6.60 34.43 3.94
N SER A 544 -5.70 33.64 3.36
CA SER A 544 -6.02 32.60 2.38
C SER A 544 -6.21 31.28 3.13
N TYR A 545 -7.22 31.22 4.01
CA TYR A 545 -7.70 29.95 4.54
C TYR A 545 -8.68 29.34 3.53
N ALA A 546 -8.16 28.94 2.37
CA ALA A 546 -8.65 27.69 1.83
C ALA A 546 -8.06 26.64 2.77
N PRO A 547 -8.85 25.84 3.50
CA PRO A 547 -8.28 24.63 4.02
C PRO A 547 -7.87 23.86 2.77
N SER A 548 -6.57 23.87 2.46
CA SER A 548 -5.94 22.65 2.04
C SER A 548 -6.18 21.69 3.20
N ILE A 549 -7.38 21.12 3.27
CA ILE A 549 -7.49 19.71 3.61
C ILE A 549 -6.44 19.13 2.69
N GLN A 550 -5.29 18.80 3.26
CA GLN A 550 -4.35 17.88 2.65
C GLN A 550 -5.28 16.84 2.06
N THR A 551 -5.41 16.86 0.73
CA THR A 551 -6.05 15.75 0.04
C THR A 551 -5.31 14.58 0.63
N TYR A 552 -5.99 13.78 1.45
CA TYR A 552 -5.32 12.72 2.16
C TYR A 552 -4.72 11.88 1.04
N SER A 553 -3.41 12.03 0.85
CA SER A 553 -2.59 11.11 0.11
C SER A 553 -2.55 9.90 1.02
N PHE A 554 -3.63 9.13 0.98
CA PHE A 554 -3.78 7.92 1.76
C PHE A 554 -2.98 6.85 1.02
N CYS A 555 -1.73 6.70 1.44
CA CYS A 555 -0.81 5.65 1.01
C CYS A 555 -0.64 5.55 -0.52
N ASP A 556 0.08 6.49 -1.13
CA ASP A 556 1.20 5.98 -1.92
C ASP A 556 2.15 5.41 -0.87
N GLY A 557 2.17 4.08 -0.76
CA GLY A 557 3.30 3.44 -0.14
C GLY A 557 4.48 3.86 -1.00
N ASP A 558 5.31 4.76 -0.48
CA ASP A 558 6.71 4.86 -0.86
C ASP A 558 7.35 3.51 -0.51
N TYR A 559 7.00 2.47 -1.27
CA TYR A 559 7.95 1.41 -1.55
C TYR A 559 9.03 2.14 -2.31
N GLU A 560 10.07 2.50 -1.55
CA GLU A 560 11.35 2.97 -2.04
C GLU A 560 11.83 1.91 -3.05
N TYR A 561 11.46 2.12 -4.32
CA TYR A 561 11.87 1.27 -5.42
C TYR A 561 13.37 1.51 -5.54
N SER A 562 14.15 0.57 -5.03
CA SER A 562 15.56 0.47 -5.33
C SER A 562 15.70 0.45 -6.87
N GLU A 563 16.23 1.56 -7.37
CA GLU A 563 16.48 1.95 -8.76
C GLU A 563 16.52 0.80 -9.78
N ILE A 564 15.49 0.71 -10.63
CA ILE A 564 15.62 0.16 -11.99
C ILE A 564 15.80 1.35 -12.93
N SER A 565 17.00 1.92 -12.94
CA SER A 565 17.40 2.95 -13.89
C SER A 565 17.82 2.29 -15.21
N ASN A 566 16.94 2.24 -16.21
CA ASN A 566 17.31 2.24 -17.65
C ASN A 566 16.09 2.27 -18.59
N SER A 567 15.24 3.29 -18.46
CA SER A 567 14.42 3.73 -19.59
C SER A 567 14.52 5.25 -19.71
N THR A 568 14.82 5.73 -20.91
CA THR A 568 14.80 7.14 -21.30
C THR A 568 13.37 7.66 -21.35
N HIS A 569 12.61 7.54 -20.27
CA HIS A 569 11.35 8.24 -20.13
C HIS A 569 11.67 9.70 -19.82
N GLN A 570 11.76 10.49 -20.88
CA GLN A 570 11.66 11.94 -20.80
C GLN A 570 10.40 12.25 -19.99
N ARG A 571 10.52 13.00 -18.88
CA ARG A 571 9.35 13.35 -18.06
C ARG A 571 8.30 13.94 -19.01
N PRO A 572 7.09 13.37 -19.08
CA PRO A 572 6.08 13.88 -19.98
C PRO A 572 5.84 15.36 -19.63
N SER A 573 5.82 16.21 -20.65
CA SER A 573 5.46 17.61 -20.47
C SER A 573 4.09 17.69 -19.80
N THR A 574 3.92 18.59 -18.83
CA THR A 574 2.61 18.85 -18.20
C THR A 574 1.53 19.16 -19.24
N TRP A 575 1.93 19.75 -20.36
CA TRP A 575 1.07 20.01 -21.51
C TRP A 575 0.55 18.73 -22.17
N HIS A 576 1.36 17.68 -22.22
CA HIS A 576 0.94 16.39 -22.75
C HIS A 576 -0.20 15.79 -21.90
N LEU A 577 -0.12 15.94 -20.58
CA LEU A 577 -1.17 15.48 -19.66
C LEU A 577 -2.47 16.30 -19.79
N PHE A 578 -2.37 17.61 -20.06
CA PHE A 578 -3.54 18.42 -20.40
C PHE A 578 -4.14 18.02 -21.75
N HIS A 579 -3.32 17.67 -22.73
CA HIS A 579 -3.80 17.20 -24.03
C HIS A 579 -4.57 15.88 -23.91
N MET A 580 -4.17 14.96 -23.02
CA MET A 580 -4.94 13.74 -22.74
C MET A 580 -6.34 14.03 -22.16
N ASN A 581 -6.54 15.20 -21.54
CA ASN A 581 -7.84 15.66 -21.03
C ASN A 581 -8.69 16.44 -22.04
N ALA A 582 -8.24 16.58 -23.30
CA ALA A 582 -8.98 17.30 -24.34
C ALA A 582 -10.48 16.98 -24.46
N PRO A 583 -10.96 15.71 -24.35
CA PRO A 583 -12.40 15.43 -24.48
C PRO A 583 -13.27 16.06 -23.37
N GLU A 584 -12.69 16.36 -22.20
CA GLU A 584 -13.41 16.88 -21.03
C GLU A 584 -13.17 18.39 -20.79
N TRP A 585 -12.69 19.11 -21.80
CA TRP A 585 -12.34 20.53 -21.68
C TRP A 585 -13.48 21.42 -21.15
N ASN A 586 -14.74 21.08 -21.51
CA ASN A 586 -15.93 21.77 -21.01
C ASN A 586 -16.05 21.70 -19.48
N ARG A 587 -15.75 20.54 -18.89
CA ARG A 587 -15.79 20.33 -17.44
C ARG A 587 -14.63 21.05 -16.77
N ALA A 588 -13.43 20.97 -17.36
CA ALA A 588 -12.27 21.70 -16.86
C ALA A 588 -12.53 23.22 -16.81
N LEU A 589 -13.14 23.79 -17.86
CA LEU A 589 -13.48 25.22 -17.90
C LEU A 589 -14.48 25.61 -16.80
N LEU A 590 -15.53 24.81 -16.57
CA LEU A 590 -16.49 25.04 -15.49
C LEU A 590 -15.83 24.95 -14.10
N GLY A 591 -14.88 24.01 -13.93
CA GLY A 591 -14.08 23.90 -12.71
C GLY A 591 -13.22 25.13 -12.47
N CYS A 592 -12.53 25.61 -13.50
CA CYS A 592 -11.73 26.84 -13.46
C CYS A 592 -12.57 28.09 -13.20
N LEU A 593 -13.78 28.19 -13.75
CA LEU A 593 -14.71 29.28 -13.47
C LEU A 593 -15.11 29.31 -11.99
N GLY A 594 -15.45 28.15 -11.42
CA GLY A 594 -15.73 28.01 -9.98
C GLY A 594 -14.54 28.42 -9.11
N ALA A 595 -13.33 27.97 -9.47
CA ALA A 595 -12.10 28.32 -8.78
C ALA A 595 -11.77 29.83 -8.87
N ALA A 596 -11.99 30.45 -10.02
CA ALA A 596 -11.78 31.89 -10.22
C ALA A 596 -12.75 32.72 -9.36
N ILE A 597 -14.04 32.32 -9.31
CA ILE A 597 -15.04 32.97 -8.46
C ILE A 597 -14.63 32.84 -6.99
N PHE A 598 -14.30 31.64 -6.53
CA PHE A 598 -13.86 31.43 -5.14
C PHE A 598 -12.59 32.20 -4.80
N GLY A 599 -11.62 32.27 -5.73
CA GLY A 599 -10.42 33.08 -5.58
C GLY A 599 -10.72 34.57 -5.47
N ALA A 600 -11.68 35.10 -6.23
CA ALA A 600 -12.11 36.50 -6.16
C ALA A 600 -12.88 36.83 -4.86
N LEU A 601 -13.53 35.84 -4.22
CA LEU A 601 -14.19 36.04 -2.94
C LEU A 601 -13.21 36.30 -1.79
N GLN A 602 -11.95 35.83 -1.88
CA GLN A 602 -10.97 36.02 -0.80
C GLN A 602 -10.60 37.50 -0.57
N PRO A 603 -10.22 38.29 -1.60
CA PRO A 603 -10.05 39.73 -1.44
C PRO A 603 -11.32 40.46 -1.00
N ALA A 604 -12.49 40.06 -1.49
CA ALA A 604 -13.77 40.67 -1.09
C ALA A 604 -14.07 40.45 0.40
N PHE A 605 -13.80 39.24 0.90
CA PHE A 605 -13.88 38.93 2.33
C PHE A 605 -12.89 39.76 3.16
N ALA A 606 -11.63 39.86 2.73
CA ALA A 606 -10.61 40.66 3.43
C ALA A 606 -11.00 42.15 3.50
N PHE A 607 -11.55 42.70 2.41
CA PHE A 607 -12.08 44.06 2.38
C PHE A 607 -13.25 44.25 3.35
N CYS A 608 -14.21 43.31 3.37
CA CYS A 608 -15.33 43.36 4.31
C CYS A 608 -14.86 43.31 5.77
N LEU A 609 -13.90 42.42 6.08
CA LEU A 609 -13.34 42.28 7.41
C LEU A 609 -12.62 43.57 7.88
N GLY A 610 -11.78 44.16 7.02
CA GLY A 610 -11.11 45.44 7.32
C GLY A 610 -12.10 46.59 7.49
N SER A 611 -13.19 46.59 6.71
CA SER A 611 -14.25 47.60 6.84
C SER A 611 -15.02 47.46 8.16
N VAL A 612 -15.23 46.25 8.67
CA VAL A 612 -15.83 46.03 10.00
C VAL A 612 -14.96 46.61 11.10
N VAL A 613 -13.63 46.43 11.04
CA VAL A 613 -12.70 47.08 11.99
C VAL A 613 -12.86 48.59 11.95
N SER A 614 -12.83 49.19 10.75
CA SER A 614 -13.02 50.64 10.59
C SER A 614 -14.37 51.13 11.12
N THR A 615 -15.42 50.33 10.94
CA THR A 615 -16.77 50.63 11.42
C THR A 615 -16.80 50.68 12.96
N TYR A 616 -16.08 49.78 13.63
CA TYR A 616 -15.98 49.77 15.09
C TYR A 616 -15.22 50.97 15.67
N LEU A 617 -14.38 51.64 14.88
CA LEU A 617 -13.69 52.86 15.29
C LEU A 617 -14.59 54.11 15.25
N ILE A 618 -15.77 54.04 14.62
CA ILE A 618 -16.71 55.16 14.53
C ILE A 618 -17.32 55.45 15.90
N ASN A 619 -17.28 56.72 16.33
CA ASN A 619 -17.80 57.16 17.64
C ASN A 619 -19.35 57.27 17.69
N ASP A 620 -20.03 57.35 16.54
CA ASP A 620 -21.49 57.45 16.45
C ASP A 620 -22.18 56.07 16.49
N SER A 621 -22.86 55.79 17.60
CA SER A 621 -23.59 54.53 17.85
C SER A 621 -24.72 54.23 16.85
N SER A 622 -25.30 55.25 16.21
CA SER A 622 -26.38 55.06 15.22
C SER A 622 -25.82 54.61 13.87
N LYS A 623 -24.76 55.28 13.41
CA LYS A 623 -24.03 54.98 12.18
C LYS A 623 -23.32 53.62 12.26
N LEU A 624 -22.72 53.31 13.41
CA LEU A 624 -22.12 52.01 13.72
C LEU A 624 -23.08 50.84 13.46
N LYS A 625 -24.32 50.94 13.94
CA LYS A 625 -25.34 49.87 13.77
C LYS A 625 -25.79 49.71 12.33
N SER A 626 -25.94 50.81 11.58
CA SER A 626 -26.35 50.75 10.17
C SER A 626 -25.26 50.16 9.27
N GLU A 627 -24.00 50.54 9.47
CA GLU A 627 -22.88 50.04 8.67
C GLU A 627 -22.56 48.58 9.00
N ALA A 628 -22.60 48.20 10.29
CA ALA A 628 -22.43 46.80 10.69
C ALA A 628 -23.50 45.87 10.08
N LYS A 629 -24.75 46.33 9.96
CA LYS A 629 -25.83 45.58 9.29
C LYS A 629 -25.57 45.41 7.79
N LEU A 630 -25.00 46.41 7.12
CA LEU A 630 -24.63 46.33 5.71
C LEU A 630 -23.55 45.26 5.49
N TYR A 631 -22.46 45.30 6.27
CA TYR A 631 -21.38 44.31 6.15
C TYR A 631 -21.81 42.90 6.56
N SER A 632 -22.69 42.78 7.55
CA SER A 632 -23.33 41.51 7.91
C SER A 632 -24.08 40.88 6.74
N LEU A 633 -24.82 41.67 5.95
CA LEU A 633 -25.51 41.20 4.75
C LEU A 633 -24.52 40.84 3.62
N MET A 634 -23.42 41.59 3.46
CA MET A 634 -22.37 41.26 2.50
C MET A 634 -21.73 39.90 2.79
N PHE A 635 -21.44 39.56 4.06
CA PHE A 635 -20.91 38.23 4.40
C PHE A 635 -21.87 37.08 4.05
N LEU A 636 -23.18 37.26 4.23
CA LEU A 636 -24.17 36.26 3.79
C LEU A 636 -24.19 36.08 2.28
N THR A 637 -24.02 37.16 1.51
CA THR A 637 -23.93 37.05 0.05
C THR A 637 -22.66 36.32 -0.39
N ILE A 638 -21.53 36.57 0.28
CA ILE A 638 -20.26 35.87 0.04
C ILE A 638 -20.41 34.37 0.33
N ASP A 639 -21.10 33.99 1.41
CA ASP A 639 -21.37 32.59 1.75
C ASP A 639 -22.09 31.84 0.63
N ILE A 640 -23.22 32.39 0.18
CA ILE A 640 -24.05 31.76 -0.85
C ILE A 640 -23.24 31.57 -2.14
N ILE A 641 -22.50 32.60 -2.57
CA ILE A 641 -21.66 32.52 -3.77
C ILE A 641 -20.53 31.49 -3.56
N SER A 642 -19.92 31.46 -2.38
CA SER A 642 -18.85 30.52 -2.03
C SER A 642 -19.32 29.07 -2.06
N PHE A 643 -20.51 28.78 -1.53
CA PHE A 643 -21.09 27.44 -1.51
C PHE A 643 -21.24 26.86 -2.92
N PHE A 644 -21.84 27.63 -3.84
CA PHE A 644 -22.04 27.19 -5.22
C PHE A 644 -20.72 27.14 -6.00
N ALA A 645 -19.81 28.10 -5.81
CA ALA A 645 -18.51 28.10 -6.46
C ALA A 645 -17.68 26.85 -6.12
N ASN A 646 -17.63 26.49 -4.84
CA ASN A 646 -16.92 25.28 -4.38
C ASN A 646 -17.56 23.98 -4.88
N LEU A 647 -18.90 23.91 -4.90
CA LEU A 647 -19.60 22.73 -5.42
C LEU A 647 -19.30 22.51 -6.91
N ILE A 648 -19.37 23.59 -7.71
CA ILE A 648 -19.06 23.56 -9.14
C ILE A 648 -17.59 23.20 -9.37
N GLN A 649 -16.67 23.82 -8.63
CA GLN A 649 -15.24 23.57 -8.75
C GLN A 649 -14.89 22.09 -8.49
N HIS A 650 -15.24 21.57 -7.32
CA HIS A 650 -14.80 20.24 -6.91
C HIS A 650 -15.48 19.11 -7.68
N TYR A 651 -16.76 19.27 -8.03
CA TYR A 651 -17.46 18.28 -8.83
C TYR A 651 -16.86 18.17 -10.24
N ASN A 652 -16.63 19.30 -10.92
CA ASN A 652 -16.11 19.26 -12.29
C ASN A 652 -14.65 18.79 -12.35
N PHE A 653 -13.81 19.15 -11.38
CA PHE A 653 -12.45 18.61 -11.31
C PHE A 653 -12.42 17.11 -10.98
N ALA A 654 -13.36 16.60 -10.18
CA ALA A 654 -13.48 15.16 -9.96
C ALA A 654 -13.91 14.43 -11.24
N VAL A 655 -14.87 14.97 -12.00
CA VAL A 655 -15.26 14.40 -13.30
C VAL A 655 -14.06 14.32 -14.25
N MET A 656 -13.30 15.40 -14.37
CA MET A 656 -12.11 15.45 -15.21
C MET A 656 -11.05 14.43 -14.77
N GLY A 657 -10.71 14.41 -13.47
CA GLY A 657 -9.67 13.52 -12.94
C GLY A 657 -10.02 12.04 -13.05
N GLU A 658 -11.23 11.66 -12.65
CA GLU A 658 -11.65 10.24 -12.65
C GLU A 658 -11.80 9.67 -14.06
N ARG A 659 -12.26 10.48 -15.02
CA ARG A 659 -12.32 10.06 -16.44
C ARG A 659 -10.93 9.86 -17.01
N LEU A 660 -10.00 10.78 -16.72
CA LEU A 660 -8.60 10.63 -17.15
C LEU A 660 -7.97 9.35 -16.58
N ILE A 661 -8.17 9.07 -15.29
CA ILE A 661 -7.63 7.87 -14.64
C ILE A 661 -8.16 6.61 -15.32
N ARG A 662 -9.47 6.55 -15.59
CA ARG A 662 -10.10 5.44 -16.31
C ARG A 662 -9.52 5.28 -17.73
N ASP A 663 -9.44 6.36 -18.49
CA ASP A 663 -9.02 6.35 -19.89
C ASP A 663 -7.53 5.98 -20.01
N CYS A 664 -6.69 6.51 -19.11
CA CYS A 664 -5.27 6.18 -19.02
C CYS A 664 -5.06 4.71 -18.62
N GLY A 665 -5.81 4.21 -17.62
CA GLY A 665 -5.76 2.80 -17.23
C GLY A 665 -6.22 1.86 -18.35
N TYR A 666 -7.24 2.24 -19.11
CA TYR A 666 -7.69 1.50 -20.29
C TYR A 666 -6.63 1.49 -21.41
N GLN A 667 -6.05 2.65 -21.73
CA GLN A 667 -5.03 2.78 -22.76
C GLN A 667 -3.74 2.05 -22.39
N GLN A 668 -3.33 2.08 -21.12
CA GLN A 668 -2.18 1.33 -20.62
C GLN A 668 -2.36 -0.18 -20.87
N MET A 669 -3.54 -0.73 -20.59
CA MET A 669 -3.81 -2.15 -20.90
C MET A 669 -3.81 -2.44 -22.40
N LEU A 670 -4.36 -1.56 -23.24
CA LEU A 670 -4.31 -1.76 -24.69
C LEU A 670 -2.87 -1.77 -25.22
N THR A 671 -2.06 -0.79 -24.83
CA THR A 671 -0.65 -0.70 -25.24
C THR A 671 0.18 -1.90 -24.76
N TRP A 672 -0.22 -2.53 -23.66
CA TRP A 672 0.45 -3.72 -23.15
C TRP A 672 0.21 -4.96 -24.01
N TYR A 673 -0.94 -5.07 -24.66
CA TYR A 673 -1.28 -6.17 -25.58
C TYR A 673 -0.86 -5.92 -27.04
N ASP A 674 -0.52 -4.68 -27.40
CA ASP A 674 -0.11 -4.28 -28.74
C ASP A 674 1.27 -4.76 -29.26
N PRO A 675 2.28 -5.20 -28.45
CA PRO A 675 3.60 -5.53 -29.00
C PRO A 675 3.63 -6.73 -29.97
N LEU A 676 2.52 -7.47 -30.11
CA LEU A 676 2.38 -8.57 -31.08
C LEU A 676 1.47 -8.25 -32.28
N LEU A 677 0.67 -7.17 -32.22
CA LEU A 677 -0.10 -6.67 -33.36
C LEU A 677 0.81 -6.03 -34.44
N GLU A 678 2.02 -5.60 -34.06
CA GLU A 678 3.05 -5.18 -35.03
C GLU A 678 3.73 -6.36 -35.76
N ILE A 679 3.63 -7.60 -35.27
CA ILE A 679 4.23 -8.77 -35.92
C ILE A 679 3.32 -9.34 -37.03
N GLU A 680 2.02 -9.08 -36.98
CA GLU A 680 1.06 -9.46 -38.02
C GLU A 680 0.27 -8.24 -38.55
N CYS A 681 0.92 -7.29 -39.25
CA CYS A 681 0.35 -6.56 -40.39
C CYS A 681 1.31 -5.48 -40.94
N PRO A 682 2.24 -5.81 -41.85
CA PRO A 682 2.94 -4.81 -42.63
C PRO A 682 2.08 -4.44 -43.85
N CYS A 683 0.89 -3.86 -43.66
CA CYS A 683 0.17 -3.12 -44.71
C CYS A 683 -1.09 -2.42 -44.18
N SER A 684 -1.01 -1.10 -44.06
CA SER A 684 -2.12 -0.16 -44.29
C SER A 684 -3.41 -0.35 -43.48
N PHE A 685 -3.43 0.07 -42.21
CA PHE A 685 -4.62 0.71 -41.62
C PHE A 685 -4.18 1.74 -40.58
N ARG A 686 -3.79 2.92 -41.08
CA ARG A 686 -3.47 4.10 -40.29
C ARG A 686 -4.75 4.93 -40.20
N PHE A 687 -5.24 5.16 -38.99
CA PHE A 687 -6.23 6.19 -38.63
C PHE A 687 -7.54 6.21 -39.43
N LEU A 688 -8.58 5.56 -38.92
CA LEU A 688 -9.97 5.97 -39.15
C LEU A 688 -10.88 5.28 -38.15
N LEU A 689 -11.09 5.91 -37.00
CA LEU A 689 -12.31 5.84 -36.20
C LEU A 689 -12.17 6.89 -35.09
N VAL A 690 -12.78 8.06 -35.33
CA VAL A 690 -13.56 8.90 -34.40
C VAL A 690 -13.73 10.29 -35.05
N LEU A 691 -14.94 10.48 -35.58
CA LEU A 691 -15.74 11.71 -35.80
C LEU A 691 -16.26 11.89 -37.24
N PRO A 692 -17.48 12.44 -37.41
CA PRO A 692 -18.43 12.90 -36.38
C PRO A 692 -19.48 11.87 -35.97
#